data_AF-A0A800DRM5-F1
#
_entry.id   AF-A0A800DRM5-F1
#
_cell.length_a   1.000
_cell.length_b   1.000
_cell.length_c   1.000
_cell.angle_alpha   90.00
_cell.angle_beta   90.00
_cell.angle_gamma   90.00
#
_symmetry.space_group_name_H-M   'P 1'
#
loop_
_entity.id
_entity.type
_entity.pdbx_description
1 polymer ?
#
loop_
_entity_poly.entity_id
_entity_poly.type
_entity_poly.pdbx_seq_one_letter_code
_entity_poly.pdbx_strand_id
1 'polypeptide(L)'
;MERSSDLGTIRPNQTVKGTLLFRVPRTYKVEAGSTLDYKVRVEDIRGADTAEQNKTLGLSSLRIETIAMSAQQPILAYSIQAPATLHNGRTAQFQIIPKNTGTLAAKGVNLQLSTQSATVTPRSVSLGGLSANTSGLPQPFTVTLPRTYKEQNLTLDIKMTQADFVGLTKTETYPVELIAPDLILTDRFFDSSGDGKIEQGERVELEIRVTNKGKLESLNTMLQVSTSKSMVRIKPKSKSIGTLPENTTSDPMKFTLTVPRGVEAGALPIMLEVTQTDFPAVTKTLEYTIYEVGAATTVVEAKKPEETLQPEAFRGNQPPTILPGNIKDNQTIYTRDYQLQVSVSDDSGLTSAQVRLNGRVIYNSQTDPSAADKLRDSGGMLLSFIQPLTTLKEGDNELVFSAIDNNNERAEITFHLNYNPKAQVIAGLDNPSDVDVEIPKGKARNQNAVALVIGIEKYQNVSPALYADRDALAFKQYLIDLIGLNDANIIHRINERATTGGIKTALSQLKNLVTPGQSDVFVLYSGHGAPTLDGKDKFLIPYDCDPNYLQDGGYPLMGFYKRLSELNAKSVIVFMDACFSGMDKDNNLIFEDAKPLFRTVEGAAAYQNLEIFSSSTGAQISSSFKEQRHGMFTYYLLKGMRGEADSDKDGTITLAEMEAYVKEQVSTQARRMNREQEPMLTGQKERALVRYE
;
A
#
# COMPACT_ATOMS: atom_id res chain seq x y z
N MET A 1 27.95 -12.59 48.49
CA MET A 1 29.33 -12.19 48.79
C MET A 1 29.52 -12.36 50.28
N GLU A 2 30.32 -13.33 50.69
CA GLU A 2 30.64 -13.55 52.10
C GLU A 2 31.57 -12.44 52.59
N ARG A 3 30.98 -11.43 53.24
CA ARG A 3 31.71 -10.34 53.92
C ARG A 3 32.20 -10.75 55.31
N SER A 4 31.89 -11.96 55.72
CA SER A 4 32.26 -12.59 56.98
C SER A 4 32.55 -14.06 56.72
N SER A 5 33.52 -14.62 57.43
CA SER A 5 33.87 -16.05 57.43
C SER A 5 33.76 -16.52 58.86
N ASP A 6 33.01 -17.60 59.10
CA ASP A 6 33.06 -18.28 60.40
C ASP A 6 34.42 -18.97 60.53
N LEU A 7 35.13 -18.69 61.61
CA LEU A 7 36.45 -19.24 61.89
C LEU A 7 36.39 -20.41 62.89
N GLY A 8 35.19 -20.73 63.41
CA GLY A 8 34.97 -21.74 64.43
C GLY A 8 35.68 -21.42 65.75
N THR A 9 35.98 -22.46 66.53
CA THR A 9 36.68 -22.30 67.82
C THR A 9 38.19 -22.18 67.62
N ILE A 10 38.77 -21.06 68.05
CA ILE A 10 40.22 -20.82 68.06
C ILE A 10 40.76 -21.18 69.45
N ARG A 11 41.60 -22.21 69.56
CA ARG A 11 42.23 -22.60 70.83
C ARG A 11 43.42 -21.68 71.18
N PRO A 12 43.85 -21.61 72.45
CA PRO A 12 45.06 -20.87 72.83
C PRO A 12 46.27 -21.25 71.96
N ASN A 13 47.00 -20.23 71.49
CA ASN A 13 48.16 -20.36 70.58
C ASN A 13 47.87 -20.97 69.19
N GLN A 14 46.60 -21.16 68.83
CA GLN A 14 46.21 -21.63 67.50
C GLN A 14 46.06 -20.45 66.53
N THR A 15 46.59 -20.59 65.31
CA THR A 15 46.28 -19.70 64.19
C THR A 15 45.29 -20.38 63.26
N VAL A 16 44.22 -19.69 62.91
CA VAL A 16 43.22 -20.15 61.93
C VAL A 16 43.23 -19.22 60.72
N LYS A 17 42.83 -19.73 59.56
CA LYS A 17 42.76 -18.97 58.31
C LYS A 17 41.30 -18.80 57.90
N GLY A 18 40.92 -17.56 57.63
CA GLY A 18 39.64 -17.22 56.99
C GLY A 18 39.86 -16.69 55.59
N THR A 19 38.87 -16.88 54.71
CA THR A 19 38.87 -16.27 53.38
C THR A 19 37.72 -15.29 53.29
N LEU A 20 38.00 -14.05 52.87
CA LEU A 20 36.99 -13.03 52.63
C LEU A 20 36.99 -12.71 51.14
N LEU A 21 35.81 -12.71 50.53
CA LEU A 21 35.65 -12.33 49.12
C LEU A 21 35.07 -10.93 49.02
N PHE A 22 35.80 -10.05 48.35
CA PHE A 22 35.32 -8.74 47.94
C PHE A 22 35.42 -8.58 46.43
N ARG A 23 34.59 -7.69 45.87
CA ARG A 23 34.56 -7.41 44.43
C ARG A 23 34.99 -5.97 44.20
N VAL A 24 36.03 -5.80 43.38
CA VAL A 24 36.39 -4.49 42.85
C VAL A 24 35.41 -4.13 41.72
N PRO A 25 34.72 -2.98 41.77
CA PRO A 25 33.83 -2.56 40.70
C PRO A 25 34.59 -2.42 39.37
N ARG A 26 33.95 -2.80 38.26
CA ARG A 26 34.50 -2.63 36.90
C ARG A 26 34.75 -1.17 36.49
N THR A 27 34.16 -0.23 37.22
CA THR A 27 34.34 1.23 37.05
C THR A 27 35.49 1.79 37.88
N TYR A 28 36.18 0.94 38.67
CA TYR A 28 37.24 1.38 39.57
C TYR A 28 38.50 1.71 38.77
N LYS A 29 38.96 2.96 38.88
CA LYS A 29 40.14 3.45 38.15
C LYS A 29 41.40 2.86 38.79
N VAL A 30 42.20 2.12 38.02
CA VAL A 30 43.51 1.63 38.48
C VAL A 30 44.58 2.41 37.75
N GLU A 31 45.18 3.36 38.44
CA GLU A 31 46.39 4.08 38.00
C GLU A 31 47.64 3.42 38.60
N ALA A 32 48.81 3.70 38.03
CA ALA A 32 50.08 3.28 38.62
C ALA A 32 50.19 3.82 40.06
N GLY A 33 50.32 2.91 41.03
CA GLY A 33 50.34 3.25 42.46
C GLY A 33 48.98 3.19 43.17
N SER A 34 47.89 2.81 42.50
CA SER A 34 46.58 2.65 43.15
C SER A 34 46.60 1.58 44.23
N THR A 35 46.02 1.91 45.37
CA THR A 35 45.87 0.99 46.50
C THR A 35 44.39 0.74 46.83
N LEU A 36 44.12 -0.38 47.49
CA LEU A 36 42.84 -0.68 48.12
C LEU A 36 43.07 -0.79 49.62
N ASP A 37 42.56 0.18 50.36
CA ASP A 37 42.55 0.13 51.82
C ASP A 37 41.34 -0.67 52.29
N TYR A 38 41.57 -1.63 53.19
CA TYR A 38 40.53 -2.45 53.77
C TYR A 38 40.78 -2.69 55.25
N LYS A 39 39.69 -2.81 56.00
CA LYS A 39 39.70 -3.11 57.43
C LYS A 39 39.15 -4.51 57.65
N VAL A 40 39.93 -5.36 58.31
CA VAL A 40 39.46 -6.68 58.75
C VAL A 40 39.17 -6.60 60.24
N ARG A 41 37.98 -7.05 60.64
CA ARG A 41 37.57 -7.17 62.04
C ARG A 41 37.33 -8.63 62.36
N VAL A 42 37.87 -9.08 63.48
CA VAL A 42 37.56 -10.39 64.08
C VAL A 42 36.87 -10.11 65.41
N GLU A 43 35.78 -10.81 65.66
CA GLU A 43 34.94 -10.64 66.85
C GLU A 43 34.50 -12.03 67.31
N ASP A 44 34.57 -12.28 68.62
CA ASP A 44 34.01 -13.50 69.22
C ASP A 44 32.47 -13.42 69.23
N ILE A 45 31.78 -14.56 69.29
CA ILE A 45 30.31 -14.68 69.26
C ILE A 45 29.60 -13.88 70.37
N ARG A 46 30.34 -13.50 71.42
CA ARG A 46 29.86 -12.69 72.55
C ARG A 46 30.03 -11.18 72.33
N GLY A 47 30.74 -10.76 71.27
CA GLY A 47 31.08 -9.36 70.98
C GLY A 47 32.06 -8.71 71.98
N ALA A 48 32.61 -9.49 72.91
CA ALA A 48 33.40 -8.97 74.04
C ALA A 48 34.88 -8.72 73.68
N ASP A 49 35.44 -9.56 72.80
CA ASP A 49 36.82 -9.41 72.30
C ASP A 49 36.77 -9.14 70.80
N THR A 50 37.28 -7.97 70.41
CA THR A 50 37.34 -7.53 69.01
C THR A 50 38.75 -7.09 68.66
N ALA A 51 39.26 -7.59 67.54
CA ALA A 51 40.54 -7.14 66.97
C ALA A 51 40.28 -6.57 65.57
N GLU A 52 40.86 -5.42 65.29
CA GLU A 52 40.74 -4.75 63.99
C GLU A 52 42.12 -4.46 63.42
N GLN A 53 42.28 -4.67 62.11
CA GLN A 53 43.49 -4.30 61.41
C GLN A 53 43.17 -3.66 60.07
N ASN A 54 43.74 -2.46 59.86
CA ASN A 54 43.76 -1.82 58.56
C ASN A 54 44.92 -2.38 57.74
N LYS A 55 44.65 -2.68 56.48
CA LYS A 55 45.62 -3.16 55.50
C LYS A 55 45.42 -2.42 54.20
N THR A 56 46.51 -2.29 53.46
CA THR A 56 46.55 -1.66 52.14
C THR A 56 47.06 -2.67 51.14
N LEU A 57 46.31 -2.89 50.06
CA LEU A 57 46.72 -3.76 48.95
C LEU A 57 47.13 -2.92 47.74
N GLY A 58 48.35 -3.09 47.24
CA GLY A 58 48.79 -2.47 45.99
C GLY A 58 48.17 -3.17 44.78
N LEU A 59 47.32 -2.47 44.03
CA LEU A 59 46.55 -3.04 42.91
C LEU A 59 47.39 -3.23 41.64
N SER A 60 48.59 -2.64 41.59
CA SER A 60 49.55 -2.78 40.47
C SER A 60 50.15 -4.17 40.32
N SER A 61 50.08 -5.02 41.36
CA SER A 61 50.63 -6.39 41.38
C SER A 61 49.63 -7.47 40.97
N LEU A 62 48.35 -7.12 40.87
CA LEU A 62 47.31 -8.01 40.40
C LEU A 62 47.36 -8.06 38.86
N ARG A 63 47.17 -9.24 38.25
CA ARG A 63 46.92 -9.38 36.80
C ARG A 63 45.55 -8.79 36.45
N ILE A 64 45.41 -7.49 36.61
CA ILE A 64 44.27 -6.70 36.15
C ILE A 64 44.59 -6.38 34.70
N GLU A 65 44.53 -7.40 33.84
CA GLU A 65 44.51 -7.17 32.41
C GLU A 65 43.31 -6.26 32.14
N THR A 66 43.56 -5.04 31.64
CA THR A 66 42.55 -4.11 31.11
C THR A 66 41.49 -3.53 32.06
N ILE A 67 41.88 -2.78 33.08
CA ILE A 67 40.95 -1.81 33.73
C ILE A 67 41.44 -0.35 33.61
N ALA A 68 42.73 -0.13 33.34
CA ALA A 68 43.37 1.17 33.51
C ALA A 68 43.14 2.23 32.40
N MET A 69 42.57 1.89 31.22
CA MET A 69 42.50 2.87 30.11
C MET A 69 41.09 3.26 29.62
N SER A 70 39.99 2.62 30.06
CA SER A 70 38.68 2.79 29.40
C SER A 70 37.65 3.67 30.12
N ALA A 71 38.00 4.30 31.25
CA ALA A 71 37.01 5.11 31.99
C ALA A 71 36.65 6.45 31.32
N GLN A 72 37.46 6.94 30.37
CA GLN A 72 37.25 8.25 29.70
C GLN A 72 36.97 8.16 28.20
N GLN A 73 37.19 7.02 27.56
CA GLN A 73 36.96 6.83 26.13
C GLN A 73 35.80 5.86 25.92
N PRO A 74 34.82 6.16 25.05
CA PRO A 74 33.75 5.24 24.75
C PRO A 74 34.31 3.97 24.13
N ILE A 75 34.00 2.82 24.73
CA ILE A 75 34.30 1.50 24.16
C ILE A 75 33.29 1.08 23.07
N LEU A 76 32.31 1.93 22.81
CA LEU A 76 31.28 1.74 21.80
C LEU A 76 31.67 2.49 20.52
N ALA A 77 31.45 1.82 19.39
CA ALA A 77 31.56 2.37 18.05
C ALA A 77 30.35 1.93 17.21
N TYR A 78 30.23 2.39 15.97
CA TYR A 78 29.23 1.90 15.03
C TYR A 78 29.73 1.95 13.59
N SER A 79 29.07 1.22 12.72
CA SER A 79 29.05 1.49 11.28
C SER A 79 27.63 1.77 10.84
N ILE A 80 27.44 2.68 9.90
CA ILE A 80 26.13 3.09 9.41
C ILE A 80 26.04 2.79 7.90
N GLN A 81 24.94 2.18 7.50
CA GLN A 81 24.54 2.04 6.10
C GLN A 81 23.39 2.99 5.87
N ALA A 82 23.55 3.92 4.92
CA ALA A 82 22.60 4.97 4.61
C ALA A 82 22.34 5.00 3.10
N PRO A 83 21.19 5.55 2.65
CA PRO A 83 20.95 5.80 1.23
C PRO A 83 21.96 6.81 0.69
N ALA A 84 22.29 6.70 -0.60
CA ALA A 84 23.23 7.60 -1.26
C ALA A 84 22.72 9.05 -1.35
N THR A 85 21.40 9.21 -1.50
CA THR A 85 20.75 10.52 -1.60
C THR A 85 19.38 10.44 -0.94
N LEU A 86 19.01 11.50 -0.23
CA LEU A 86 17.71 11.65 0.41
C LEU A 86 16.88 12.65 -0.37
N HIS A 87 15.56 12.55 -0.27
CA HIS A 87 14.63 13.51 -0.87
C HIS A 87 13.62 13.98 0.18
N ASN A 88 13.28 15.26 0.16
CA ASN A 88 12.20 15.79 0.99
C ASN A 88 10.87 15.13 0.63
N GLY A 89 10.01 14.93 1.63
CA GLY A 89 8.74 14.23 1.47
C GLY A 89 8.83 12.71 1.30
N ARG A 90 10.04 12.14 1.36
CA ARG A 90 10.27 10.70 1.27
C ARG A 90 10.78 10.12 2.58
N THR A 91 10.70 8.80 2.67
CA THR A 91 11.19 8.01 3.79
C THR A 91 12.45 7.24 3.38
N ALA A 92 13.44 7.23 4.26
CA ALA A 92 14.74 6.60 4.08
C ALA A 92 15.04 5.60 5.21
N GLN A 93 15.67 4.48 4.87
CA GLN A 93 16.10 3.48 5.84
C GLN A 93 17.60 3.62 6.13
N PHE A 94 17.94 3.73 7.41
CA PHE A 94 19.30 3.72 7.93
C PHE A 94 19.50 2.44 8.73
N GLN A 95 20.63 1.74 8.53
CA GLN A 95 21.00 0.61 9.38
C GLN A 95 22.25 0.95 10.17
N ILE A 96 22.13 0.95 11.50
CA ILE A 96 23.25 1.20 12.41
C ILE A 96 23.68 -0.12 13.01
N ILE A 97 24.94 -0.49 12.79
CA ILE A 97 25.56 -1.70 13.33
C ILE A 97 26.42 -1.28 14.53
N PRO A 98 25.94 -1.51 15.77
CA PRO A 98 26.68 -1.15 16.99
C PRO A 98 27.89 -2.08 17.15
N LYS A 99 28.98 -1.55 17.69
CA LYS A 99 30.24 -2.28 17.92
C LYS A 99 30.77 -1.99 19.31
N ASN A 100 31.35 -2.99 19.94
CA ASN A 100 32.15 -2.84 21.14
C ASN A 100 33.62 -3.08 20.77
N THR A 101 34.45 -2.04 20.84
CA THR A 101 35.89 -2.10 20.55
C THR A 101 36.73 -2.22 21.81
N GLY A 102 36.08 -2.34 22.99
CA GLY A 102 36.74 -2.56 24.27
C GLY A 102 36.98 -4.04 24.56
N THR A 103 37.88 -4.29 25.50
CA THR A 103 38.21 -5.64 25.99
C THR A 103 37.23 -6.15 27.05
N LEU A 104 36.27 -5.33 27.48
CA LEU A 104 35.19 -5.68 28.41
C LEU A 104 33.84 -5.64 27.71
N ALA A 105 32.89 -6.47 28.16
CA ALA A 105 31.52 -6.44 27.66
C ALA A 105 30.77 -5.19 28.15
N ALA A 106 30.16 -4.44 27.22
CA ALA A 106 29.28 -3.32 27.52
C ALA A 106 27.93 -3.82 28.03
N LYS A 107 27.33 -3.16 29.03
CA LYS A 107 26.01 -3.55 29.57
C LYS A 107 24.98 -2.45 29.48
N GLY A 108 23.73 -2.84 29.29
CA GLY A 108 22.59 -1.93 29.19
C GLY A 108 22.73 -0.96 28.02
N VAL A 109 23.27 -1.43 26.89
CA VAL A 109 23.54 -0.60 25.74
C VAL A 109 22.21 -0.12 25.13
N ASN A 110 22.09 1.18 24.92
CA ASN A 110 20.95 1.79 24.24
C ASN A 110 21.47 2.66 23.10
N LEU A 111 20.94 2.45 21.90
CA LEU A 111 21.25 3.21 20.70
C LEU A 111 20.10 4.15 20.39
N GLN A 112 20.38 5.43 20.19
CA GLN A 112 19.42 6.48 19.88
C GLN A 112 19.84 7.18 18.58
N LEU A 113 18.85 7.48 17.75
CA LEU A 113 19.01 8.29 16.56
C LEU A 113 18.01 9.44 16.64
N SER A 114 18.51 10.66 16.53
CA SER A 114 17.69 11.87 16.59
C SER A 114 18.12 12.88 15.55
N THR A 115 17.20 13.76 15.21
CA THR A 115 17.42 14.91 14.35
C THR A 115 16.34 15.95 14.66
N GLN A 116 16.63 17.22 14.40
CA GLN A 116 15.70 18.32 14.64
C GLN A 116 14.77 18.55 13.44
N SER A 117 15.18 18.14 12.24
CA SER A 117 14.56 18.56 10.97
C SER A 117 13.77 17.44 10.28
N ALA A 118 13.76 16.22 10.83
CA ALA A 118 13.02 15.08 10.29
C ALA A 118 12.46 14.19 11.42
N THR A 119 11.63 13.22 11.04
CA THR A 119 11.08 12.24 12.00
C THR A 119 11.85 10.93 11.92
N VAL A 120 12.16 10.34 13.07
CA VAL A 120 12.94 9.09 13.20
C VAL A 120 12.12 8.04 13.95
N THR A 121 12.02 6.83 13.39
CA THR A 121 11.31 5.70 13.99
C THR A 121 12.09 4.39 13.81
N PRO A 122 12.37 3.62 14.89
CA PRO A 122 12.22 4.02 16.29
C PRO A 122 13.23 5.13 16.65
N ARG A 123 12.98 5.93 17.70
CA ARG A 123 13.97 6.93 18.18
C ARG A 123 15.11 6.30 18.98
N SER A 124 14.87 5.12 19.54
CA SER A 124 15.85 4.39 20.33
C SER A 124 15.61 2.88 20.28
N VAL A 125 16.69 2.12 20.48
CA VAL A 125 16.69 0.66 20.55
C VAL A 125 17.55 0.22 21.72
N SER A 126 17.00 -0.66 22.57
CA SER A 126 17.75 -1.28 23.66
C SER A 126 18.41 -2.57 23.16
N LEU A 127 19.74 -2.64 23.26
CA LEU A 127 20.56 -3.75 22.78
C LEU A 127 20.96 -4.71 23.90
N GLY A 128 20.73 -4.35 25.16
CA GLY A 128 21.12 -5.18 26.30
C GLY A 128 22.65 -5.21 26.49
N GLY A 129 23.29 -6.36 26.30
CA GLY A 129 24.74 -6.52 26.47
C GLY A 129 25.46 -6.67 25.13
N LEU A 130 26.65 -6.09 25.02
CA LEU A 130 27.50 -6.25 23.84
C LEU A 130 28.88 -6.80 24.24
N SER A 131 29.20 -8.01 23.79
CA SER A 131 30.46 -8.69 24.12
C SER A 131 31.69 -7.90 23.68
N ALA A 132 32.80 -8.07 24.39
CA ALA A 132 34.08 -7.42 24.08
C ALA A 132 34.52 -7.70 22.64
N ASN A 133 35.03 -6.69 21.93
CA ASN A 133 35.54 -6.81 20.55
C ASN A 133 34.55 -7.44 19.54
N THR A 134 33.24 -7.23 19.72
CA THR A 134 32.20 -7.77 18.82
C THR A 134 31.36 -6.67 18.17
N SER A 135 30.71 -7.01 17.06
CA SER A 135 29.64 -6.21 16.45
C SER A 135 28.29 -6.82 16.81
N GLY A 136 27.30 -5.98 17.07
CA GLY A 136 25.90 -6.39 17.23
C GLY A 136 25.19 -6.51 15.88
N LEU A 137 23.91 -6.89 15.94
CA LEU A 137 23.07 -6.96 14.75
C LEU A 137 22.75 -5.56 14.19
N PRO A 138 22.56 -5.40 12.87
CA PRO A 138 22.07 -4.16 12.28
C PRO A 138 20.74 -3.72 12.88
N GLN A 139 20.64 -2.44 13.25
CA GLN A 139 19.44 -1.84 13.82
C GLN A 139 18.82 -0.88 12.81
N PRO A 140 17.58 -1.13 12.35
CA PRO A 140 16.93 -0.28 11.37
C PRO A 140 16.34 0.98 12.02
N PHE A 141 16.56 2.11 11.37
CA PHE A 141 15.98 3.40 11.68
C PHE A 141 15.37 3.99 10.42
N THR A 142 14.08 4.26 10.47
CA THR A 142 13.34 4.90 9.40
C THR A 142 13.33 6.41 9.64
N VAL A 143 13.87 7.18 8.70
CA VAL A 143 13.87 8.65 8.74
C VAL A 143 12.95 9.19 7.66
N THR A 144 11.93 9.96 8.04
CA THR A 144 11.01 10.59 7.08
C THR A 144 11.21 12.09 7.08
N LEU A 145 11.62 12.63 5.93
CA LEU A 145 11.81 14.05 5.73
C LEU A 145 10.45 14.70 5.41
N PRO A 146 10.11 15.85 6.03
CA PRO A 146 8.90 16.59 5.68
C PRO A 146 8.96 17.04 4.22
N ARG A 147 7.81 17.14 3.55
CA ARG A 147 7.71 17.66 2.18
C ARG A 147 8.22 19.09 2.06
N THR A 148 8.10 19.86 3.13
CA THR A 148 8.56 21.26 3.25
C THR A 148 10.02 21.41 3.69
N TYR A 149 10.82 20.34 3.70
CA TYR A 149 12.24 20.41 4.06
C TYR A 149 12.98 21.37 3.12
N LYS A 150 13.88 22.21 3.68
CA LYS A 150 14.58 23.27 2.93
C LYS A 150 16.11 23.18 2.96
N GLU A 151 16.66 22.32 3.81
CA GLU A 151 18.10 22.21 3.99
C GLU A 151 18.69 21.25 2.95
N GLN A 152 19.93 21.49 2.53
CA GLN A 152 20.64 20.63 1.56
C GLN A 152 21.26 19.38 2.22
N ASN A 153 21.24 19.32 3.54
CA ASN A 153 21.77 18.20 4.31
C ASN A 153 20.82 17.85 5.45
N LEU A 154 20.77 16.58 5.80
CA LEU A 154 20.14 16.05 7.01
C LEU A 154 21.23 15.75 8.03
N THR A 155 21.13 16.36 9.21
CA THR A 155 22.03 16.11 10.33
C THR A 155 21.40 15.10 11.28
N LEU A 156 22.08 13.97 11.51
CA LEU A 156 21.67 12.90 12.39
C LEU A 156 22.60 12.81 13.60
N ASP A 157 22.03 12.89 14.79
CA ASP A 157 22.73 12.68 16.06
C ASP A 157 22.54 11.22 16.50
N ILE A 158 23.65 10.50 16.57
CA ILE A 158 23.73 9.11 16.99
C ILE A 158 24.29 9.07 18.41
N LYS A 159 23.52 8.54 19.35
CA LYS A 159 23.92 8.42 20.75
C LYS A 159 23.83 6.98 21.21
N MET A 160 24.94 6.41 21.69
CA MET A 160 24.98 5.11 22.33
C MET A 160 25.32 5.26 23.81
N THR A 161 24.44 4.86 24.71
CA THR A 161 24.69 4.86 26.16
C THR A 161 24.91 3.44 26.68
N GLN A 162 25.55 3.32 27.84
CA GLN A 162 25.77 2.06 28.55
C GLN A 162 25.83 2.32 30.06
N ALA A 163 25.74 1.27 30.87
CA ALA A 163 25.60 1.37 32.32
C ALA A 163 26.92 1.63 33.07
N ASP A 164 28.07 1.30 32.47
CA ASP A 164 29.36 1.21 33.16
C ASP A 164 30.45 2.15 32.67
N PHE A 165 30.44 2.51 31.39
CA PHE A 165 31.42 3.42 30.82
C PHE A 165 30.71 4.57 30.11
N VAL A 166 31.46 5.60 29.75
CA VAL A 166 30.94 6.74 29.00
C VAL A 166 30.34 6.25 27.68
N GLY A 167 29.21 6.83 27.29
CA GLY A 167 28.57 6.56 26.01
C GLY A 167 29.28 7.25 24.83
N LEU A 168 28.88 6.89 23.62
CA LEU A 168 29.29 7.57 22.39
C LEU A 168 28.20 8.56 21.97
N THR A 169 28.58 9.75 21.53
CA THR A 169 27.68 10.67 20.81
C THR A 169 28.43 11.17 19.59
N LYS A 170 27.84 11.04 18.40
CA LYS A 170 28.42 11.46 17.14
C LYS A 170 27.35 12.00 16.21
N THR A 171 27.71 13.01 15.43
CA THR A 171 26.83 13.64 14.45
C THR A 171 27.31 13.28 13.05
N GLU A 172 26.39 12.88 12.18
CA GLU A 172 26.63 12.54 10.77
C GLU A 172 25.73 13.40 9.89
N THR A 173 26.21 13.77 8.72
CA THR A 173 25.46 14.59 7.74
C THR A 173 25.28 13.84 6.43
N TYR A 174 24.06 13.92 5.87
CA TYR A 174 23.69 13.24 4.63
C TYR A 174 23.09 14.24 3.64
N PRO A 175 23.47 14.18 2.35
CA PRO A 175 22.94 15.10 1.34
C PRO A 175 21.46 14.85 1.06
N VAL A 176 20.70 15.93 0.87
CA VAL A 176 19.28 15.92 0.53
C VAL A 176 19.07 16.65 -0.79
N GLU A 177 18.55 15.96 -1.80
CA GLU A 177 18.06 16.58 -3.04
C GLU A 177 16.64 17.10 -2.80
N LEU A 178 16.51 18.44 -2.84
CA LEU A 178 15.22 19.11 -2.71
C LEU A 178 14.42 19.01 -4.01
N ILE A 179 13.27 18.33 -3.93
CA ILE A 179 12.28 18.16 -4.98
C ILE A 179 11.00 18.92 -4.65
N ALA A 180 10.32 19.42 -5.68
CA ALA A 180 9.07 20.15 -5.54
C ALA A 180 8.13 19.85 -6.72
N PRO A 181 6.83 20.10 -6.58
CA PRO A 181 5.91 20.15 -7.72
C PRO A 181 6.30 21.30 -8.65
N ASP A 182 6.14 21.08 -9.95
CA ASP A 182 6.37 22.10 -10.99
C ASP A 182 5.09 22.23 -11.82
N LEU A 183 4.25 23.19 -11.43
CA LEU A 183 2.89 23.33 -11.97
C LEU A 183 2.87 24.28 -13.16
N ILE A 184 2.56 23.72 -14.33
CA ILE A 184 2.48 24.46 -15.60
C ILE A 184 1.00 24.59 -15.99
N LEU A 185 0.56 25.83 -16.21
CA LEU A 185 -0.80 26.13 -16.65
C LEU A 185 -0.89 26.33 -18.16
N THR A 186 -1.77 25.58 -18.79
CA THR A 186 -2.17 25.75 -20.19
C THR A 186 -3.63 26.15 -20.27
N ASP A 187 -3.93 27.10 -21.15
CA ASP A 187 -5.25 27.68 -21.33
C ASP A 187 -5.73 27.55 -22.79
N ARG A 188 -7.04 27.47 -22.96
CA ARG A 188 -7.72 27.56 -24.25
C ARG A 188 -9.04 28.30 -24.04
N PHE A 189 -9.33 29.29 -24.88
CA PHE A 189 -10.63 29.97 -24.86
C PHE A 189 -11.48 29.46 -26.03
N PHE A 190 -12.78 29.32 -25.78
CA PHE A 190 -13.80 28.99 -26.77
C PHE A 190 -14.79 30.15 -26.81
N ASP A 191 -14.72 30.89 -27.91
CA ASP A 191 -15.65 31.98 -28.20
C ASP A 191 -16.95 31.43 -28.81
N SER A 192 -18.08 32.05 -28.45
CA SER A 192 -19.41 31.69 -28.93
C SER A 192 -19.68 32.17 -30.36
N SER A 193 -19.01 33.21 -30.83
CA SER A 193 -19.18 33.72 -32.21
C SER A 193 -18.30 32.99 -33.22
N GLY A 194 -17.23 32.36 -32.76
CA GLY A 194 -16.26 31.62 -33.58
C GLY A 194 -15.29 32.52 -34.33
N ASP A 195 -15.23 33.81 -33.99
CA ASP A 195 -14.38 34.79 -34.67
C ASP A 195 -13.00 34.96 -34.00
N GLY A 196 -12.80 34.28 -32.86
CA GLY A 196 -11.55 34.28 -32.11
C GLY A 196 -11.34 35.53 -31.25
N LYS A 197 -12.38 36.33 -31.03
CA LYS A 197 -12.37 37.50 -30.16
C LYS A 197 -13.26 37.29 -28.95
N ILE A 198 -13.13 38.20 -27.99
CA ILE A 198 -14.05 38.29 -26.85
C ILE A 198 -14.80 39.60 -27.03
N GLU A 199 -16.07 39.56 -27.42
CA GLU A 199 -16.86 40.77 -27.67
C GLU A 199 -17.79 41.13 -26.51
N GLN A 200 -18.19 42.39 -26.49
CA GLN A 200 -19.20 42.90 -25.55
C GLN A 200 -20.54 42.19 -25.72
N GLY A 201 -21.04 41.59 -24.63
CA GLY A 201 -22.33 40.90 -24.61
C GLY A 201 -22.22 39.38 -24.74
N GLU A 202 -21.01 38.84 -24.85
CA GLU A 202 -20.77 37.43 -25.08
C GLU A 202 -20.51 36.60 -23.81
N ARG A 203 -20.64 35.30 -23.98
CA ARG A 203 -20.19 34.29 -23.01
C ARG A 203 -19.08 33.48 -23.65
N VAL A 204 -17.93 33.42 -22.99
CA VAL A 204 -16.74 32.71 -23.46
C VAL A 204 -16.40 31.63 -22.45
N GLU A 205 -16.01 30.45 -22.92
CA GLU A 205 -15.54 29.37 -22.04
C GLU A 205 -14.01 29.35 -22.03
N LEU A 206 -13.42 29.51 -20.85
CA LEU A 206 -11.99 29.37 -20.61
C LEU A 206 -11.72 27.99 -20.01
N GLU A 207 -11.02 27.13 -20.75
CA GLU A 207 -10.54 25.84 -20.29
C GLU A 207 -9.09 25.97 -19.82
N ILE A 208 -8.83 25.56 -18.57
CA ILE A 208 -7.50 25.53 -17.98
C ILE A 208 -7.13 24.09 -17.63
N ARG A 209 -5.89 23.71 -17.93
CA ARG A 209 -5.27 22.47 -17.45
C ARG A 209 -4.02 22.81 -16.65
N VAL A 210 -3.78 22.05 -15.59
CA VAL A 210 -2.57 22.16 -14.76
C VAL A 210 -1.78 20.87 -14.93
N THR A 211 -0.52 20.99 -15.34
CA THR A 211 0.40 19.85 -15.47
C THR A 211 1.45 19.94 -14.39
N ASN A 212 1.67 18.86 -13.64
CA ASN A 212 2.79 18.78 -12.70
C ASN A 212 3.98 18.10 -13.39
N LYS A 213 5.02 18.84 -13.75
CA LYS A 213 6.30 18.31 -14.25
C LYS A 213 7.35 18.11 -13.16
N GLY A 214 6.97 18.35 -11.91
CA GLY A 214 7.85 18.21 -10.76
C GLY A 214 8.09 16.76 -10.39
N LYS A 215 9.09 16.55 -9.54
CA LYS A 215 9.44 15.23 -8.96
C LYS A 215 8.70 14.95 -7.64
N LEU A 216 7.67 15.73 -7.34
CA LEU A 216 6.81 15.58 -6.18
C LEU A 216 5.36 15.87 -6.58
N GLU A 217 4.41 15.10 -6.06
CA GLU A 217 2.98 15.31 -6.26
C GLU A 217 2.51 16.63 -5.61
N SER A 218 1.52 17.31 -6.21
CA SER A 218 0.87 18.46 -5.58
C SER A 218 -0.36 17.99 -4.81
N LEU A 219 -0.51 18.45 -3.56
CA LEU A 219 -1.56 17.99 -2.64
C LEU A 219 -2.64 19.05 -2.41
N ASN A 220 -3.90 18.64 -2.44
CA ASN A 220 -5.09 19.50 -2.33
C ASN A 220 -5.02 20.71 -3.28
N THR A 221 -4.56 20.46 -4.50
CA THR A 221 -4.37 21.46 -5.53
C THR A 221 -5.71 22.08 -5.92
N MET A 222 -5.77 23.40 -5.95
CA MET A 222 -6.99 24.15 -6.27
C MET A 222 -6.65 25.26 -7.27
N LEU A 223 -7.40 25.36 -8.36
CA LEU A 223 -7.28 26.43 -9.33
C LEU A 223 -8.33 27.51 -9.02
N GLN A 224 -7.89 28.75 -8.91
CA GLN A 224 -8.73 29.94 -8.82
C GLN A 224 -8.53 30.83 -10.04
N VAL A 225 -9.62 31.44 -10.49
CA VAL A 225 -9.65 32.30 -11.67
C VAL A 225 -10.32 33.62 -11.30
N SER A 226 -9.61 34.72 -11.56
CA SER A 226 -10.08 36.07 -11.25
C SER A 226 -9.71 37.07 -12.35
N THR A 227 -10.31 38.26 -12.31
CA THR A 227 -10.00 39.35 -13.23
C THR A 227 -10.18 40.70 -12.53
N SER A 228 -9.40 41.70 -12.95
CA SER A 228 -9.55 43.08 -12.46
C SER A 228 -10.74 43.81 -13.08
N LYS A 229 -11.32 43.31 -14.18
CA LYS A 229 -12.52 43.88 -14.82
C LYS A 229 -13.77 43.53 -14.00
N SER A 230 -14.16 44.42 -13.09
CA SER A 230 -15.24 44.22 -12.10
C SER A 230 -16.61 43.82 -12.69
N MET A 231 -16.89 44.19 -13.94
CA MET A 231 -18.14 43.85 -14.64
C MET A 231 -18.12 42.45 -15.29
N VAL A 232 -16.96 41.85 -15.52
CA VAL A 232 -16.85 40.50 -16.10
C VAL A 232 -17.09 39.47 -15.00
N ARG A 233 -18.01 38.53 -15.27
CA ARG A 233 -18.38 37.49 -14.29
C ARG A 233 -17.79 36.15 -14.69
N ILE A 234 -17.08 35.50 -13.75
CA ILE A 234 -16.46 34.18 -13.94
C ILE A 234 -17.21 33.16 -13.09
N LYS A 235 -17.63 32.03 -13.68
CA LYS A 235 -18.31 30.93 -12.97
C LYS A 235 -17.83 29.54 -13.44
N PRO A 236 -17.53 28.61 -12.51
CA PRO A 236 -17.25 28.86 -11.09
C PRO A 236 -16.00 29.76 -10.92
N LYS A 237 -15.69 30.29 -9.74
CA LYS A 237 -14.45 31.08 -9.53
C LYS A 237 -13.24 30.21 -9.17
N SER A 238 -13.50 28.98 -8.76
CA SER A 238 -12.45 28.01 -8.41
C SER A 238 -12.92 26.59 -8.72
N LYS A 239 -11.95 25.69 -8.90
CA LYS A 239 -12.15 24.24 -9.02
C LYS A 239 -11.06 23.51 -8.24
N SER A 240 -11.44 22.43 -7.57
CA SER A 240 -10.50 21.53 -6.91
C SER A 240 -9.97 20.52 -7.93
N ILE A 241 -8.66 20.33 -7.91
CA ILE A 241 -7.93 19.31 -8.70
C ILE A 241 -7.63 18.09 -7.80
N GLY A 242 -7.52 18.29 -6.48
CA GLY A 242 -7.20 17.23 -5.53
C GLY A 242 -5.69 16.95 -5.50
N THR A 243 -5.29 15.69 -5.59
CA THR A 243 -3.87 15.33 -5.68
C THR A 243 -3.47 15.23 -7.14
N LEU A 244 -2.43 15.95 -7.56
CA LEU A 244 -1.88 15.89 -8.91
C LEU A 244 -0.50 15.20 -8.90
N PRO A 245 -0.42 13.91 -9.30
CA PRO A 245 0.83 13.14 -9.30
C PRO A 245 1.92 13.74 -10.20
N GLU A 246 3.15 13.27 -10.01
CA GLU A 246 4.30 13.63 -10.84
C GLU A 246 4.07 13.29 -12.32
N ASN A 247 4.47 14.19 -13.22
CA ASN A 247 4.35 14.06 -14.67
C ASN A 247 2.93 13.78 -15.19
N THR A 248 1.91 14.25 -14.47
CA THR A 248 0.50 14.13 -14.89
C THR A 248 -0.13 15.48 -15.15
N THR A 249 -1.22 15.47 -15.92
CA THR A 249 -2.02 16.65 -16.25
C THR A 249 -3.43 16.49 -15.69
N SER A 250 -3.98 17.55 -15.11
CA SER A 250 -5.35 17.56 -14.63
C SER A 250 -6.35 17.38 -15.78
N ASP A 251 -7.53 16.90 -15.44
CA ASP A 251 -8.70 17.08 -16.30
C ASP A 251 -8.91 18.56 -16.65
N PRO A 252 -9.52 18.84 -17.81
CA PRO A 252 -9.80 20.20 -18.23
C PRO A 252 -10.81 20.88 -17.31
N MET A 253 -10.44 22.04 -16.79
CA MET A 253 -11.29 22.84 -15.94
C MET A 253 -11.88 24.00 -16.71
N LYS A 254 -13.18 23.92 -17.00
CA LYS A 254 -13.94 24.95 -17.69
C LYS A 254 -14.45 26.05 -16.75
N PHE A 255 -14.29 27.30 -17.17
CA PHE A 255 -14.72 28.53 -16.50
C PHE A 255 -15.50 29.39 -17.50
N THR A 256 -16.75 29.74 -17.21
CA THR A 256 -17.54 30.62 -18.07
C THR A 256 -17.30 32.08 -17.71
N LEU A 257 -16.78 32.86 -18.67
CA LEU A 257 -16.65 34.31 -18.61
C LEU A 257 -17.88 34.93 -19.27
N THR A 258 -18.66 35.71 -18.51
CA THR A 258 -19.75 36.52 -19.07
C THR A 258 -19.29 37.97 -19.14
N VAL A 259 -19.26 38.51 -20.36
CA VAL A 259 -18.81 39.87 -20.69
C VAL A 259 -20.05 40.71 -21.01
N PRO A 260 -20.55 41.56 -20.10
CA PRO A 260 -21.77 42.34 -20.36
C PRO A 260 -21.54 43.42 -21.42
N ARG A 261 -22.59 43.79 -22.17
CA ARG A 261 -22.50 44.83 -23.23
C ARG A 261 -21.98 46.20 -22.75
N GLY A 262 -22.16 46.54 -21.47
CA GLY A 262 -21.71 47.82 -20.92
C GLY A 262 -20.25 47.86 -20.45
N VAL A 263 -19.47 46.79 -20.64
CA VAL A 263 -18.07 46.75 -20.18
C VAL A 263 -17.17 47.50 -21.16
N GLU A 264 -16.23 48.29 -20.67
CA GLU A 264 -15.26 49.00 -21.49
C GLU A 264 -14.36 48.02 -22.27
N ALA A 265 -14.31 48.18 -23.60
CA ALA A 265 -13.43 47.46 -24.50
C ALA A 265 -11.94 47.70 -24.16
N GLY A 266 -11.06 46.79 -24.55
CA GLY A 266 -9.63 46.82 -24.22
C GLY A 266 -9.20 45.65 -23.32
N ALA A 267 -8.07 45.80 -22.63
CA ALA A 267 -7.39 44.70 -21.93
C ALA A 267 -8.27 43.99 -20.89
N LEU A 268 -8.28 42.66 -20.94
CA LEU A 268 -8.94 41.74 -20.01
C LEU A 268 -7.89 40.79 -19.43
N PRO A 269 -7.18 41.20 -18.36
CA PRO A 269 -6.27 40.31 -17.67
C PRO A 269 -7.05 39.28 -16.84
N ILE A 270 -6.80 38.00 -17.09
CA ILE A 270 -7.32 36.88 -16.30
C ILE A 270 -6.19 36.29 -15.47
N MET A 271 -6.30 36.42 -14.14
CA MET A 271 -5.34 35.86 -13.21
C MET A 271 -5.76 34.45 -12.82
N LEU A 272 -4.88 33.50 -13.09
CA LEU A 272 -4.95 32.11 -12.63
C LEU A 272 -4.05 31.96 -11.41
N GLU A 273 -4.56 31.36 -10.35
CA GLU A 273 -3.80 31.03 -9.15
C GLU A 273 -4.02 29.56 -8.79
N VAL A 274 -2.95 28.77 -8.76
CA VAL A 274 -2.98 27.38 -8.31
C VAL A 274 -2.41 27.32 -6.91
N THR A 275 -3.26 27.03 -5.93
CA THR A 275 -2.85 26.82 -4.54
C THR A 275 -2.65 25.34 -4.25
N GLN A 276 -1.79 25.04 -3.28
CA GLN A 276 -1.48 23.70 -2.81
C GLN A 276 -1.15 23.75 -1.31
N THR A 277 -1.19 22.61 -0.65
CA THR A 277 -1.13 22.55 0.84
C THR A 277 0.20 23.06 1.41
N ASP A 278 1.30 22.72 0.76
CA ASP A 278 2.64 22.69 1.34
C ASP A 278 3.70 23.48 0.56
N PHE A 279 3.35 23.99 -0.62
CA PHE A 279 4.22 24.82 -1.46
C PHE A 279 3.52 26.13 -1.86
N PRO A 280 4.27 27.18 -2.24
CA PRO A 280 3.69 28.45 -2.68
C PRO A 280 2.73 28.29 -3.87
N ALA A 281 1.79 29.23 -3.97
CA ALA A 281 0.86 29.28 -5.09
C ALA A 281 1.59 29.64 -6.38
N VAL A 282 1.19 29.01 -7.48
CA VAL A 282 1.68 29.34 -8.83
C VAL A 282 0.66 30.23 -9.51
N THR A 283 1.08 31.42 -9.94
CA THR A 283 0.21 32.38 -10.61
C THR A 283 0.59 32.56 -12.08
N LYS A 284 -0.42 32.72 -12.94
CA LYS A 284 -0.25 33.06 -14.36
C LYS A 284 -1.32 34.07 -14.75
N THR A 285 -0.91 35.18 -15.37
CA THR A 285 -1.86 36.14 -15.95
C THR A 285 -1.97 35.88 -17.45
N LEU A 286 -3.21 35.71 -17.92
CA LEU A 286 -3.54 35.64 -19.34
C LEU A 286 -4.00 37.02 -19.80
N GLU A 287 -3.41 37.52 -20.87
CA GLU A 287 -3.71 38.85 -21.43
C GLU A 287 -4.66 38.69 -22.62
N TYR A 288 -5.96 38.85 -22.39
CA TYR A 288 -6.97 38.90 -23.45
C TYR A 288 -7.43 40.33 -23.72
N THR A 289 -8.23 40.54 -24.77
CA THR A 289 -8.79 41.86 -25.13
C THR A 289 -10.29 41.73 -25.40
N ILE A 290 -11.08 42.65 -24.85
CA ILE A 290 -12.50 42.79 -25.15
C ILE A 290 -12.65 43.74 -26.36
N TYR A 291 -13.42 43.32 -27.36
CA TYR A 291 -13.72 44.10 -28.56
C TYR A 291 -15.16 44.65 -28.53
N GLU A 292 -15.38 45.78 -29.21
CA GLU A 292 -16.72 46.33 -29.42
C GLU A 292 -17.44 45.57 -30.54
N VAL A 293 -18.74 45.29 -30.35
CA VAL A 293 -19.57 44.64 -31.36
C VAL A 293 -19.88 45.64 -32.49
N GLY A 294 -19.34 45.39 -33.69
CA GLY A 294 -19.58 46.19 -34.89
C GLY A 294 -20.88 45.82 -35.62
N ALA A 295 -21.62 46.80 -36.15
CA ALA A 295 -22.83 46.57 -36.96
C ALA A 295 -22.47 46.02 -38.35
N ALA A 296 -23.00 44.84 -38.72
CA ALA A 296 -22.75 44.19 -40.01
C ALA A 296 -23.54 44.84 -41.17
N THR A 297 -22.86 45.10 -42.30
CA THR A 297 -23.50 45.40 -43.61
C THR A 297 -22.96 44.43 -44.66
N THR A 298 -23.85 43.84 -45.47
CA THR A 298 -23.54 42.77 -46.46
C THR A 298 -23.46 43.34 -47.89
N VAL A 299 -22.39 43.04 -48.66
CA VAL A 299 -22.33 43.19 -50.14
C VAL A 299 -21.43 42.08 -50.76
N VAL A 300 -21.75 41.69 -52.00
CA VAL A 300 -21.34 40.46 -52.75
C VAL A 300 -20.34 40.75 -53.89
N GLU A 301 -19.40 39.79 -54.13
CA GLU A 301 -18.59 39.39 -55.32
C GLU A 301 -17.51 40.27 -56.03
N ALA A 302 -16.27 39.73 -56.17
CA ALA A 302 -15.67 39.11 -57.38
C ALA A 302 -14.16 38.68 -57.22
N LYS A 303 -13.75 37.51 -57.77
CA LYS A 303 -12.37 36.91 -57.83
C LYS A 303 -11.47 37.61 -58.90
N LYS A 304 -10.11 37.68 -58.88
CA LYS A 304 -8.97 36.70 -58.82
C LYS A 304 -7.62 37.50 -59.05
N PRO A 305 -6.35 36.97 -59.08
CA PRO A 305 -5.66 35.84 -58.38
C PRO A 305 -4.35 36.22 -57.61
N GLU A 306 -4.01 35.36 -56.64
CA GLU A 306 -2.70 34.90 -56.12
C GLU A 306 -1.52 35.85 -55.84
N GLU A 307 -1.07 35.83 -54.58
CA GLU A 307 0.35 35.66 -54.26
C GLU A 307 0.52 34.72 -53.06
N THR A 308 1.41 33.75 -53.25
CA THR A 308 1.70 32.59 -52.39
C THR A 308 2.45 32.96 -51.12
N LEU A 309 1.94 32.52 -49.97
CA LEU A 309 2.77 32.20 -48.80
C LEU A 309 2.39 30.80 -48.29
N GLN A 310 3.42 29.97 -48.14
CA GLN A 310 3.33 28.56 -47.76
C GLN A 310 2.71 28.42 -46.36
N PRO A 311 1.81 27.44 -46.15
CA PRO A 311 1.39 27.09 -44.81
C PRO A 311 2.53 26.38 -44.08
N GLU A 312 2.93 26.90 -42.92
CA GLU A 312 3.61 26.08 -41.93
C GLU A 312 2.67 24.92 -41.56
N ALA A 313 3.24 23.72 -41.54
CA ALA A 313 2.51 22.46 -41.43
C ALA A 313 1.54 22.45 -40.25
N PHE A 314 0.24 22.39 -40.55
CA PHE A 314 -0.76 21.88 -39.61
C PHE A 314 -0.25 20.53 -39.10
N ARG A 315 -0.08 20.40 -37.77
CA ARG A 315 -0.11 19.09 -37.14
C ARG A 315 -1.48 18.53 -37.48
N GLY A 316 -1.51 17.45 -38.28
CA GLY A 316 -2.75 16.85 -38.74
C GLY A 316 -3.68 16.56 -37.57
N ASN A 317 -4.97 16.74 -37.81
CA ASN A 317 -6.01 16.19 -36.95
C ASN A 317 -5.68 14.74 -36.63
N GLN A 318 -5.96 14.35 -35.39
CA GLN A 318 -5.85 12.96 -35.00
C GLN A 318 -7.24 12.33 -35.09
N PRO A 319 -7.34 11.10 -35.61
CA PRO A 319 -8.62 10.42 -35.64
C PRO A 319 -9.11 10.14 -34.21
N PRO A 320 -10.42 9.93 -34.02
CA PRO A 320 -11.01 9.66 -32.71
C PRO A 320 -10.29 8.57 -31.91
N THR A 321 -10.12 8.78 -30.61
CA THR A 321 -9.60 7.74 -29.71
C THR A 321 -10.75 6.90 -29.18
N ILE A 322 -10.67 5.58 -29.35
CA ILE A 322 -11.65 4.61 -28.83
C ILE A 322 -11.00 3.83 -27.68
N LEU A 323 -11.62 3.88 -26.51
CA LEU A 323 -11.20 3.17 -25.29
C LEU A 323 -12.29 2.19 -24.84
N PRO A 324 -12.08 0.89 -25.04
CA PRO A 324 -12.92 -0.14 -24.43
C PRO A 324 -12.59 -0.25 -22.94
N GLY A 325 -13.57 -0.05 -22.07
CA GLY A 325 -13.37 0.02 -20.62
C GLY A 325 -13.17 -1.34 -19.94
N ASN A 326 -13.74 -2.42 -20.48
CA ASN A 326 -13.75 -3.72 -19.82
C ASN A 326 -13.53 -4.94 -20.73
N ILE A 327 -13.19 -4.74 -22.01
CA ILE A 327 -13.01 -5.81 -23.00
C ILE A 327 -11.55 -5.88 -23.49
N LYS A 328 -11.03 -7.08 -23.71
CA LYS A 328 -9.70 -7.35 -24.29
C LYS A 328 -9.80 -8.21 -25.55
N ASP A 329 -8.79 -8.12 -26.41
CA ASP A 329 -8.73 -8.95 -27.61
C ASP A 329 -8.50 -10.42 -27.24
N ASN A 330 -9.18 -11.32 -27.94
CA ASN A 330 -9.27 -12.76 -27.66
C ASN A 330 -9.86 -13.10 -26.27
N GLN A 331 -10.65 -12.21 -25.68
CA GLN A 331 -11.33 -12.48 -24.41
C GLN A 331 -12.44 -13.52 -24.59
N THR A 332 -12.51 -14.47 -23.66
CA THR A 332 -13.65 -15.40 -23.58
C THR A 332 -14.79 -14.78 -22.76
N ILE A 333 -16.00 -14.82 -23.29
CA ILE A 333 -17.24 -14.34 -22.69
C ILE A 333 -18.11 -15.55 -22.36
N TYR A 334 -18.69 -15.58 -21.18
CA TYR A 334 -19.45 -16.74 -20.68
C TYR A 334 -20.95 -16.47 -20.55
N THR A 335 -21.36 -15.20 -20.54
CA THR A 335 -22.77 -14.78 -20.39
C THR A 335 -23.20 -13.79 -21.47
N ARG A 336 -24.48 -13.79 -21.85
CA ARG A 336 -25.08 -12.79 -22.76
C ARG A 336 -25.35 -11.46 -22.08
N ASP A 337 -25.37 -11.46 -20.75
CA ASP A 337 -25.60 -10.25 -19.95
C ASP A 337 -24.33 -9.40 -19.82
N TYR A 338 -23.29 -9.71 -20.60
CA TYR A 338 -22.07 -8.94 -20.63
C TYR A 338 -22.35 -7.51 -21.09
N GLN A 339 -22.04 -6.56 -20.21
CA GLN A 339 -22.21 -5.13 -20.44
C GLN A 339 -20.88 -4.51 -20.83
N LEU A 340 -20.73 -4.17 -22.10
CA LEU A 340 -19.55 -3.52 -22.65
C LEU A 340 -19.54 -2.04 -22.28
N GLN A 341 -18.44 -1.56 -21.71
CA GLN A 341 -18.21 -0.13 -21.46
C GLN A 341 -17.31 0.44 -22.54
N VAL A 342 -17.71 1.56 -23.13
CA VAL A 342 -16.97 2.20 -24.22
C VAL A 342 -16.91 3.69 -23.97
N SER A 343 -15.72 4.25 -24.13
CA SER A 343 -15.49 5.69 -24.19
C SER A 343 -14.85 6.02 -25.53
N VAL A 344 -15.43 6.95 -26.25
CA VAL A 344 -14.89 7.49 -27.51
C VAL A 344 -14.67 8.97 -27.31
N SER A 345 -13.49 9.47 -27.65
CA SER A 345 -13.16 10.89 -27.52
C SER A 345 -12.47 11.43 -28.75
N ASP A 346 -12.77 12.67 -29.10
CA ASP A 346 -12.13 13.38 -30.21
C ASP A 346 -12.06 14.88 -29.88
N ASP A 347 -10.97 15.53 -30.28
CA ASP A 347 -10.71 16.95 -29.98
C ASP A 347 -11.46 17.91 -30.92
N SER A 348 -11.91 17.44 -32.08
CA SER A 348 -12.77 18.16 -33.02
C SER A 348 -14.26 17.89 -32.82
N GLY A 349 -14.58 16.85 -32.05
CA GLY A 349 -15.93 16.42 -31.72
C GLY A 349 -16.42 15.29 -32.62
N LEU A 350 -17.27 14.44 -32.08
CA LEU A 350 -17.74 13.21 -32.71
C LEU A 350 -19.02 13.45 -33.51
N THR A 351 -18.98 13.12 -34.80
CA THR A 351 -20.16 13.03 -35.67
C THR A 351 -20.93 11.74 -35.43
N SER A 352 -20.23 10.62 -35.21
CA SER A 352 -20.85 9.33 -34.94
C SER A 352 -19.93 8.37 -34.21
N ALA A 353 -20.51 7.48 -33.41
CA ALA A 353 -19.86 6.29 -32.90
C ALA A 353 -20.80 5.09 -33.09
N GLN A 354 -20.21 3.97 -33.49
CA GLN A 354 -20.93 2.74 -33.82
C GLN A 354 -20.19 1.54 -33.27
N VAL A 355 -20.95 0.57 -32.76
CA VAL A 355 -20.43 -0.75 -32.39
C VAL A 355 -21.12 -1.79 -33.27
N ARG A 356 -20.34 -2.63 -33.94
CA ARG A 356 -20.84 -3.77 -34.71
C ARG A 356 -20.38 -5.08 -34.06
N LEU A 357 -21.29 -6.01 -33.92
CA LEU A 357 -21.01 -7.38 -33.51
C LEU A 357 -21.33 -8.32 -34.67
N ASN A 358 -20.32 -9.05 -35.16
CA ASN A 358 -20.43 -9.94 -36.32
C ASN A 358 -21.06 -9.25 -37.54
N GLY A 359 -20.61 -8.02 -37.83
CA GLY A 359 -21.14 -7.18 -38.91
C GLY A 359 -22.50 -6.50 -38.64
N ARG A 360 -23.20 -6.85 -37.55
CA ARG A 360 -24.49 -6.23 -37.18
C ARG A 360 -24.27 -5.03 -36.25
N VAL A 361 -24.84 -3.88 -36.57
CA VAL A 361 -24.85 -2.70 -35.70
C VAL A 361 -25.66 -2.99 -34.43
N ILE A 362 -25.00 -2.93 -33.27
CA ILE A 362 -25.63 -3.11 -31.95
C ILE A 362 -25.73 -1.79 -31.17
N TYR A 363 -24.92 -0.79 -31.54
CA TYR A 363 -24.97 0.57 -31.02
C TYR A 363 -24.74 1.56 -32.15
N ASN A 364 -25.51 2.66 -32.19
CA ASN A 364 -25.26 3.79 -33.08
C ASN A 364 -25.70 5.09 -32.38
N SER A 365 -24.72 5.97 -32.14
CA SER A 365 -24.92 7.22 -31.43
C SER A 365 -25.89 8.19 -32.12
N GLN A 366 -26.08 8.07 -33.44
CA GLN A 366 -26.99 8.95 -34.19
C GLN A 366 -28.46 8.57 -34.03
N THR A 367 -28.73 7.33 -33.62
CA THR A 367 -30.10 6.80 -33.41
C THR A 367 -30.40 6.53 -31.95
N ASP A 368 -29.40 6.59 -31.07
CA ASP A 368 -29.57 6.41 -29.63
C ASP A 368 -30.01 7.73 -28.96
N PRO A 369 -31.24 7.81 -28.40
CA PRO A 369 -31.74 9.02 -27.76
C PRO A 369 -30.88 9.49 -26.58
N SER A 370 -30.20 8.57 -25.89
CA SER A 370 -29.34 8.87 -24.73
C SER A 370 -27.95 9.36 -25.13
N ALA A 371 -27.54 9.15 -26.38
CA ALA A 371 -26.26 9.62 -26.92
C ALA A 371 -26.35 11.09 -27.37
N ALA A 372 -27.51 11.53 -27.87
CA ALA A 372 -27.72 12.91 -28.32
C ALA A 372 -27.58 13.93 -27.18
N ASP A 373 -28.09 13.61 -25.99
CA ASP A 373 -27.95 14.46 -24.79
C ASP A 373 -26.50 14.46 -24.28
N LYS A 374 -25.82 13.30 -24.27
CA LYS A 374 -24.40 13.18 -23.86
C LYS A 374 -23.45 13.91 -24.80
N LEU A 375 -23.69 13.85 -26.12
CA LEU A 375 -22.92 14.59 -27.12
C LEU A 375 -23.19 16.10 -27.03
N ARG A 376 -24.40 16.54 -26.65
CA ARG A 376 -24.67 17.97 -26.38
C ARG A 376 -23.99 18.46 -25.11
N ASP A 377 -24.01 17.68 -24.04
CA ASP A 377 -23.42 18.04 -22.74
C ASP A 377 -21.88 18.06 -22.76
N SER A 378 -21.25 17.27 -23.64
CA SER A 378 -19.79 17.26 -23.83
C SER A 378 -19.28 18.11 -25.00
N GLY A 379 -20.16 18.85 -25.70
CA GLY A 379 -19.82 19.54 -26.95
C GLY A 379 -19.33 18.61 -28.07
N GLY A 380 -19.72 17.33 -28.04
CA GLY A 380 -19.33 16.30 -28.99
C GLY A 380 -17.99 15.62 -28.69
N MET A 381 -17.21 16.10 -27.72
CA MET A 381 -15.82 15.65 -27.52
C MET A 381 -15.65 14.28 -26.85
N LEU A 382 -16.65 13.80 -26.10
CA LEU A 382 -16.58 12.53 -25.39
C LEU A 382 -17.96 11.86 -25.38
N LEU A 383 -17.98 10.60 -25.78
CA LEU A 383 -19.17 9.77 -25.69
C LEU A 383 -18.84 8.52 -24.87
N SER A 384 -19.51 8.36 -23.72
CA SER A 384 -19.41 7.16 -22.89
C SER A 384 -20.76 6.46 -22.75
N PHE A 385 -20.78 5.17 -23.05
CA PHE A 385 -21.99 4.35 -23.05
C PHE A 385 -21.73 2.91 -22.60
N ILE A 386 -22.81 2.26 -22.20
CA ILE A 386 -22.83 0.84 -21.85
C ILE A 386 -23.65 0.12 -22.91
N GLN A 387 -23.08 -0.90 -23.54
CA GLN A 387 -23.72 -1.67 -24.59
C GLN A 387 -23.81 -3.16 -24.22
N PRO A 388 -25.01 -3.71 -24.03
CA PRO A 388 -25.18 -5.16 -23.84
C PRO A 388 -24.79 -5.96 -25.10
N LEU A 389 -24.08 -7.08 -24.92
CA LEU A 389 -23.68 -8.01 -26.00
C LEU A 389 -24.67 -9.18 -26.17
N THR A 390 -25.93 -8.87 -26.48
CA THR A 390 -27.03 -9.86 -26.44
C THR A 390 -27.05 -10.87 -27.60
N THR A 391 -26.27 -10.65 -28.66
CA THR A 391 -26.34 -11.44 -29.91
C THR A 391 -25.04 -12.21 -30.23
N LEU A 392 -24.23 -12.50 -29.22
CA LEU A 392 -23.03 -13.33 -29.35
C LEU A 392 -23.39 -14.74 -29.88
N LYS A 393 -22.62 -15.22 -30.87
CA LYS A 393 -22.67 -16.58 -31.40
C LYS A 393 -21.68 -17.45 -30.63
N GLU A 394 -22.00 -18.71 -30.39
CA GLU A 394 -21.05 -19.63 -29.75
C GLU A 394 -19.75 -19.72 -30.59
N GLY A 395 -18.59 -19.65 -29.92
CA GLY A 395 -17.28 -19.57 -30.56
C GLY A 395 -16.85 -18.13 -30.87
N ASP A 396 -16.12 -17.95 -31.96
CA ASP A 396 -15.52 -16.66 -32.31
C ASP A 396 -16.56 -15.62 -32.74
N ASN A 397 -16.39 -14.40 -32.25
CA ASN A 397 -17.18 -13.23 -32.57
C ASN A 397 -16.25 -12.04 -32.85
N GLU A 398 -16.59 -11.25 -33.85
CA GLU A 398 -15.88 -10.02 -34.18
C GLU A 398 -16.65 -8.82 -33.63
N LEU A 399 -16.00 -8.00 -32.81
CA LEU A 399 -16.54 -6.76 -32.27
C LEU A 399 -15.74 -5.59 -32.81
N VAL A 400 -16.39 -4.77 -33.65
CA VAL A 400 -15.78 -3.63 -34.32
C VAL A 400 -16.35 -2.34 -33.73
N PHE A 401 -15.47 -1.48 -33.25
CA PHE A 401 -15.78 -0.13 -32.83
C PHE A 401 -15.36 0.83 -33.92
N SER A 402 -16.24 1.73 -34.33
CA SER A 402 -15.89 2.77 -35.28
C SER A 402 -16.43 4.11 -34.84
N ALA A 403 -15.64 5.16 -34.99
CA ALA A 403 -16.03 6.53 -34.71
C ALA A 403 -15.60 7.46 -35.84
N ILE A 404 -16.39 8.49 -36.08
CA ILE A 404 -16.14 9.53 -37.08
C ILE A 404 -16.24 10.88 -36.38
N ASP A 405 -15.25 11.74 -36.58
CA ASP A 405 -15.21 13.09 -36.03
C ASP A 405 -15.96 14.11 -36.91
N ASN A 406 -15.94 15.39 -36.53
CA ASN A 406 -16.55 16.50 -37.28
C ASN A 406 -15.77 16.85 -38.55
N ASN A 407 -14.51 16.43 -38.67
CA ASN A 407 -13.66 16.61 -39.83
C ASN A 407 -13.70 15.41 -40.80
N ASN A 408 -14.57 14.43 -40.52
CA ASN A 408 -14.76 13.21 -41.27
C ASN A 408 -13.54 12.25 -41.24
N GLU A 409 -12.69 12.36 -40.23
CA GLU A 409 -11.67 11.38 -39.89
C GLU A 409 -12.28 10.19 -39.14
N ARG A 410 -11.78 8.98 -39.42
CA ARG A 410 -12.34 7.73 -38.89
C ARG A 410 -11.31 6.96 -38.09
N ALA A 411 -11.72 6.52 -36.91
CA ALA A 411 -11.02 5.50 -36.14
C ALA A 411 -11.81 4.21 -36.13
N GLU A 412 -11.11 3.08 -36.18
CA GLU A 412 -11.70 1.76 -36.05
C GLU A 412 -10.78 0.84 -35.24
N ILE A 413 -11.36 0.11 -34.28
CA ILE A 413 -10.65 -0.91 -33.50
C ILE A 413 -11.49 -2.18 -33.53
N THR A 414 -10.84 -3.32 -33.75
CA THR A 414 -11.49 -4.64 -33.79
C THR A 414 -10.99 -5.52 -32.65
N PHE A 415 -11.91 -6.23 -32.03
CA PHE A 415 -11.67 -7.22 -31.00
C PHE A 415 -12.30 -8.55 -31.40
N HIS A 416 -11.58 -9.64 -31.14
CA HIS A 416 -12.08 -11.00 -31.29
C HIS A 416 -12.49 -11.51 -29.92
N LEU A 417 -13.72 -12.00 -29.80
CA LEU A 417 -14.28 -12.53 -28.56
C LEU A 417 -14.69 -13.98 -28.78
N ASN A 418 -14.30 -14.85 -27.86
CA ASN A 418 -14.81 -16.22 -27.87
C ASN A 418 -16.00 -16.32 -26.92
N TYR A 419 -17.20 -16.61 -27.40
CA TYR A 419 -18.37 -16.78 -26.53
C TYR A 419 -18.61 -18.27 -26.24
N ASN A 420 -18.46 -18.66 -24.97
CA ASN A 420 -18.69 -20.02 -24.50
C ASN A 420 -19.89 -20.05 -23.50
N PRO A 421 -21.15 -20.09 -24.00
CA PRO A 421 -22.34 -20.18 -23.15
C PRO A 421 -22.48 -21.49 -22.38
N LYS A 422 -21.75 -22.53 -22.78
CA LYS A 422 -21.86 -23.88 -22.21
C LYS A 422 -20.92 -24.06 -21.01
N ALA A 423 -19.99 -23.13 -20.80
CA ALA A 423 -19.16 -23.09 -19.63
C ALA A 423 -20.02 -23.09 -18.36
N GLN A 424 -19.66 -23.94 -17.40
CA GLN A 424 -20.30 -23.92 -16.09
C GLN A 424 -19.76 -22.73 -15.31
N VAL A 425 -20.60 -21.70 -15.12
CA VAL A 425 -20.25 -20.48 -14.38
C VAL A 425 -20.70 -20.61 -12.92
N ILE A 426 -19.90 -20.10 -11.99
CA ILE A 426 -20.32 -19.95 -10.59
C ILE A 426 -21.58 -19.08 -10.52
N ALA A 427 -22.64 -19.62 -9.92
CA ALA A 427 -23.92 -18.94 -9.85
C ALA A 427 -23.83 -17.63 -9.05
N GLY A 428 -24.45 -16.56 -9.56
CA GLY A 428 -24.53 -15.26 -8.89
C GLY A 428 -23.33 -14.33 -9.11
N LEU A 429 -22.39 -14.67 -10.00
CA LEU A 429 -21.30 -13.79 -10.40
C LEU A 429 -21.59 -13.11 -11.75
N ASP A 430 -21.72 -11.78 -11.73
CA ASP A 430 -21.81 -10.97 -12.96
C ASP A 430 -20.45 -10.84 -13.63
N ASN A 431 -20.35 -10.87 -14.96
CA ASN A 431 -19.10 -10.90 -15.76
C ASN A 431 -17.97 -11.74 -15.10
N PRO A 432 -18.09 -13.08 -15.13
CA PRO A 432 -17.14 -14.00 -14.51
C PRO A 432 -15.73 -13.90 -15.12
N SER A 433 -14.71 -14.11 -14.28
CA SER A 433 -13.30 -14.27 -14.70
C SER A 433 -13.03 -15.69 -15.24
N ASP A 434 -11.83 -15.94 -15.78
CA ASP A 434 -11.41 -17.28 -16.20
C ASP A 434 -11.40 -18.29 -15.05
N VAL A 435 -11.14 -17.83 -13.83
CA VAL A 435 -11.20 -18.68 -12.61
C VAL A 435 -12.62 -18.95 -12.12
N ASP A 436 -13.63 -18.23 -12.59
CA ASP A 436 -15.04 -18.35 -12.18
C ASP A 436 -15.84 -19.37 -13.02
N VAL A 437 -15.18 -20.09 -13.93
CA VAL A 437 -15.84 -20.98 -14.89
C VAL A 437 -15.15 -22.32 -15.02
N GLU A 438 -15.90 -23.35 -15.39
CA GLU A 438 -15.37 -24.70 -15.70
C GLU A 438 -14.40 -25.18 -14.63
N ILE A 439 -14.81 -25.08 -13.36
CA ILE A 439 -13.98 -25.51 -12.23
C ILE A 439 -13.68 -27.01 -12.41
N PRO A 440 -12.41 -27.43 -12.41
CA PRO A 440 -12.07 -28.83 -12.57
C PRO A 440 -12.63 -29.67 -11.42
N LYS A 441 -12.92 -30.94 -11.71
CA LYS A 441 -13.32 -31.92 -10.68
C LYS A 441 -12.10 -32.69 -10.20
N GLY A 442 -11.95 -32.87 -8.90
CA GLY A 442 -10.85 -33.64 -8.32
C GLY A 442 -11.18 -35.13 -8.13
N LYS A 443 -10.14 -35.96 -7.99
CA LYS A 443 -10.23 -37.44 -7.87
C LYS A 443 -10.98 -37.94 -6.62
N ALA A 444 -10.91 -37.20 -5.51
CA ALA A 444 -11.24 -37.73 -4.19
C ALA A 444 -12.28 -36.87 -3.47
N ARG A 445 -13.45 -37.47 -3.15
CA ARG A 445 -14.41 -36.85 -2.22
C ARG A 445 -13.90 -36.95 -0.80
N ASN A 446 -13.38 -35.84 -0.26
CA ASN A 446 -13.07 -35.77 1.16
C ASN A 446 -14.33 -35.46 1.98
N GLN A 447 -15.15 -36.49 2.25
CA GLN A 447 -16.43 -36.32 2.95
C GLN A 447 -16.29 -35.82 4.40
N ASN A 448 -15.10 -35.99 4.98
CA ASN A 448 -14.79 -35.52 6.34
C ASN A 448 -14.19 -34.10 6.36
N ALA A 449 -13.96 -33.50 5.20
CA ALA A 449 -13.47 -32.14 5.12
C ALA A 449 -14.57 -31.13 5.46
N VAL A 450 -14.16 -30.05 6.12
CA VAL A 450 -15.03 -28.99 6.61
C VAL A 450 -14.38 -27.65 6.26
N ALA A 451 -15.19 -26.63 5.99
CA ALA A 451 -14.64 -25.31 5.68
C ALA A 451 -15.34 -24.15 6.38
N LEU A 452 -14.55 -23.09 6.59
CA LEU A 452 -15.02 -21.77 7.01
C LEU A 452 -14.57 -20.74 5.97
N VAL A 453 -15.53 -20.10 5.29
CA VAL A 453 -15.26 -19.13 4.23
C VAL A 453 -15.83 -17.77 4.61
N ILE A 454 -14.97 -16.77 4.79
CA ILE A 454 -15.36 -15.41 5.19
C ILE A 454 -14.91 -14.44 4.09
N GLY A 455 -15.84 -13.65 3.58
CA GLY A 455 -15.59 -12.64 2.55
C GLY A 455 -16.33 -11.35 2.85
N ILE A 456 -15.63 -10.25 3.02
CA ILE A 456 -16.24 -8.97 3.41
C ILE A 456 -15.76 -7.90 2.44
N GLU A 457 -16.57 -7.60 1.44
CA GLU A 457 -16.33 -6.47 0.54
C GLU A 457 -16.99 -5.22 1.10
N LYS A 458 -18.26 -5.32 1.49
CA LYS A 458 -19.09 -4.18 1.90
C LYS A 458 -19.06 -4.07 3.41
N TYR A 459 -18.49 -2.98 3.91
CA TYR A 459 -18.38 -2.69 5.33
C TYR A 459 -19.37 -1.60 5.75
N GLN A 460 -19.79 -1.62 7.02
CA GLN A 460 -20.66 -0.57 7.55
C GLN A 460 -19.90 0.75 7.77
N ASN A 461 -18.65 0.68 8.26
CA ASN A 461 -17.93 1.85 8.78
C ASN A 461 -16.55 2.10 8.11
N VAL A 462 -16.15 1.30 7.12
CA VAL A 462 -14.86 1.46 6.41
C VAL A 462 -15.04 1.30 4.90
N SER A 463 -14.03 1.69 4.11
CA SER A 463 -14.06 1.57 2.65
C SER A 463 -14.22 0.10 2.21
N PRO A 464 -14.82 -0.16 1.03
CA PRO A 464 -14.98 -1.52 0.55
C PRO A 464 -13.64 -2.25 0.30
N ALA A 465 -13.55 -3.52 0.68
CA ALA A 465 -12.46 -4.39 0.25
C ALA A 465 -12.83 -5.07 -1.06
N LEU A 466 -12.57 -4.37 -2.18
CA LEU A 466 -13.02 -4.80 -3.52
C LEU A 466 -12.78 -6.29 -3.78
N TYR A 467 -13.84 -6.96 -4.21
CA TYR A 467 -13.93 -8.37 -4.62
C TYR A 467 -13.84 -9.42 -3.51
N ALA A 468 -13.78 -9.04 -2.24
CA ALA A 468 -13.63 -9.98 -1.14
C ALA A 468 -14.83 -10.93 -0.95
N ASP A 469 -16.05 -10.50 -1.28
CA ASP A 469 -17.23 -11.39 -1.27
C ASP A 469 -17.21 -12.37 -2.44
N ARG A 470 -16.81 -11.92 -3.63
CA ARG A 470 -16.58 -12.77 -4.80
C ARG A 470 -15.49 -13.79 -4.55
N ASP A 471 -14.37 -13.39 -3.96
CA ASP A 471 -13.27 -14.29 -3.57
C ASP A 471 -13.81 -15.46 -2.72
N ALA A 472 -14.66 -15.14 -1.74
CA ALA A 472 -15.31 -16.15 -0.89
C ALA A 472 -16.29 -17.05 -1.67
N LEU A 473 -17.11 -16.50 -2.56
CA LEU A 473 -18.01 -17.29 -3.40
C LEU A 473 -17.25 -18.24 -4.32
N ALA A 474 -16.19 -17.74 -4.97
CA ALA A 474 -15.38 -18.54 -5.88
C ALA A 474 -14.65 -19.66 -5.16
N PHE A 475 -13.96 -19.34 -4.05
CA PHE A 475 -13.27 -20.35 -3.25
C PHE A 475 -14.22 -21.41 -2.69
N LYS A 476 -15.42 -21.02 -2.23
CA LYS A 476 -16.46 -21.97 -1.82
C LYS A 476 -16.78 -22.97 -2.93
N GLN A 477 -16.93 -22.50 -4.17
CA GLN A 477 -17.25 -23.39 -5.29
C GLN A 477 -16.09 -24.34 -5.62
N TYR A 478 -14.83 -23.89 -5.54
CA TYR A 478 -13.66 -24.77 -5.69
C TYR A 478 -13.62 -25.86 -4.62
N LEU A 479 -13.96 -25.54 -3.36
CA LEU A 479 -14.06 -26.55 -2.32
C LEU A 479 -15.10 -27.63 -2.67
N ILE A 480 -16.21 -27.26 -3.30
CA ILE A 480 -17.28 -28.20 -3.70
C ILE A 480 -16.86 -29.03 -4.91
N ASP A 481 -16.48 -28.38 -6.00
CA ASP A 481 -16.30 -29.06 -7.30
C ASP A 481 -14.94 -29.76 -7.40
N LEU A 482 -13.87 -29.10 -6.94
CA LEU A 482 -12.51 -29.60 -7.07
C LEU A 482 -12.10 -30.45 -5.86
N ILE A 483 -12.31 -29.96 -4.64
CA ILE A 483 -11.91 -30.70 -3.42
C ILE A 483 -12.98 -31.74 -3.03
N GLY A 484 -14.22 -31.59 -3.51
CA GLY A 484 -15.29 -32.55 -3.27
C GLY A 484 -15.95 -32.44 -1.89
N LEU A 485 -15.92 -31.25 -1.26
CA LEU A 485 -16.63 -30.99 -0.01
C LEU A 485 -18.14 -30.99 -0.25
N ASN A 486 -18.89 -31.51 0.73
CA ASN A 486 -20.34 -31.30 0.78
C ASN A 486 -20.62 -29.85 1.18
N ASP A 487 -21.52 -29.16 0.46
CA ASP A 487 -21.93 -27.78 0.79
C ASP A 487 -22.41 -27.64 2.25
N ALA A 488 -23.05 -28.69 2.80
CA ALA A 488 -23.47 -28.72 4.20
C ALA A 488 -22.30 -28.65 5.21
N ASN A 489 -21.07 -28.98 4.79
CA ASN A 489 -19.87 -28.88 5.60
C ASN A 489 -19.14 -27.54 5.43
N ILE A 490 -19.71 -26.59 4.68
CA ILE A 490 -19.10 -25.27 4.42
C ILE A 490 -19.91 -24.17 5.14
N ILE A 491 -19.31 -23.63 6.20
CA ILE A 491 -19.84 -22.45 6.87
C ILE A 491 -19.31 -21.23 6.15
N HIS A 492 -20.19 -20.38 5.63
CA HIS A 492 -19.79 -19.12 5.00
C HIS A 492 -20.42 -17.90 5.69
N ARG A 493 -19.67 -16.80 5.73
CA ARG A 493 -20.13 -15.49 6.20
C ARG A 493 -19.66 -14.43 5.21
N ILE A 494 -20.62 -13.84 4.50
CA ILE A 494 -20.37 -12.85 3.46
C ILE A 494 -20.99 -11.52 3.87
N ASN A 495 -20.26 -10.43 3.71
CA ASN A 495 -20.69 -9.05 3.97
C ASN A 495 -21.44 -8.91 5.31
N GLU A 496 -22.71 -8.54 5.30
CA GLU A 496 -23.53 -8.27 6.50
C GLU A 496 -23.67 -9.45 7.47
N ARG A 497 -23.37 -10.67 7.01
CA ARG A 497 -23.35 -11.87 7.87
C ARG A 497 -22.05 -12.01 8.65
N ALA A 498 -20.98 -11.36 8.21
CA ALA A 498 -19.64 -11.44 8.80
C ALA A 498 -19.41 -10.38 9.90
N THR A 499 -20.39 -10.23 10.79
CA THR A 499 -20.24 -9.41 12.00
C THR A 499 -19.30 -10.06 13.01
N THR A 500 -18.85 -9.32 14.01
CA THR A 500 -18.02 -9.87 15.10
C THR A 500 -18.69 -11.06 15.78
N GLY A 501 -20.00 -10.96 16.03
CA GLY A 501 -20.83 -12.07 16.52
C GLY A 501 -20.99 -13.21 15.50
N GLY A 502 -21.12 -12.87 14.21
CA GLY A 502 -21.21 -13.80 13.09
C GLY A 502 -19.96 -14.68 12.97
N ILE A 503 -18.76 -14.10 13.06
CA ILE A 503 -17.48 -14.82 13.03
C ILE A 503 -17.33 -15.73 14.26
N LYS A 504 -17.63 -15.24 15.46
CA LYS A 504 -17.61 -16.05 16.71
C LYS A 504 -18.52 -17.27 16.60
N THR A 505 -19.72 -17.07 16.05
CA THR A 505 -20.70 -18.14 15.85
C THR A 505 -20.21 -19.14 14.80
N ALA A 506 -19.68 -18.65 13.68
CA ALA A 506 -19.15 -19.49 12.60
C ALA A 506 -18.00 -20.39 13.07
N LEU A 507 -17.06 -19.86 13.86
CA LEU A 507 -15.99 -20.67 14.45
C LEU A 507 -16.51 -21.74 15.43
N SER A 508 -17.62 -21.47 16.12
CA SER A 508 -18.24 -22.44 17.03
C SER A 508 -18.98 -23.53 16.26
N GLN A 509 -19.67 -23.16 15.17
CA GLN A 509 -20.25 -24.11 14.22
C GLN A 509 -19.17 -24.98 13.58
N LEU A 510 -18.04 -24.38 13.19
CA LEU A 510 -16.92 -25.09 12.57
C LEU A 510 -16.41 -26.19 13.50
N LYS A 511 -16.19 -25.86 14.78
CA LYS A 511 -15.80 -26.83 15.80
C LYS A 511 -16.76 -28.02 15.92
N ASN A 512 -18.06 -27.80 15.76
CA ASN A 512 -19.07 -28.86 15.85
C ASN A 512 -19.07 -29.79 14.63
N LEU A 513 -18.61 -29.32 13.48
CA LEU A 513 -18.51 -30.12 12.25
C LEU A 513 -17.20 -30.92 12.18
N VAL A 514 -16.15 -30.46 12.86
CA VAL A 514 -14.84 -31.14 12.88
C VAL A 514 -14.92 -32.46 13.62
N THR A 515 -14.50 -33.53 12.95
CA THR A 515 -14.23 -34.83 13.59
C THR A 515 -12.76 -34.88 14.03
N PRO A 516 -12.46 -34.96 15.34
CA PRO A 516 -11.10 -34.93 15.83
C PRO A 516 -10.19 -36.01 15.20
N GLY A 517 -9.00 -35.60 14.77
CA GLY A 517 -7.98 -36.45 14.14
C GLY A 517 -8.31 -36.92 12.72
N GLN A 518 -9.49 -36.60 12.19
CA GLN A 518 -9.97 -37.11 10.89
C GLN A 518 -10.25 -36.00 9.87
N SER A 519 -10.88 -34.91 10.30
CA SER A 519 -11.27 -33.84 9.37
C SER A 519 -10.07 -33.03 8.88
N ASP A 520 -10.01 -32.78 7.58
CA ASP A 520 -9.17 -31.74 6.98
C ASP A 520 -10.00 -30.44 6.93
N VAL A 521 -9.47 -29.35 7.49
CA VAL A 521 -10.19 -28.07 7.60
C VAL A 521 -9.60 -27.04 6.65
N PHE A 522 -10.46 -26.38 5.88
CA PHE A 522 -10.08 -25.28 5.00
C PHE A 522 -10.69 -23.97 5.51
N VAL A 523 -9.88 -22.92 5.60
CA VAL A 523 -10.35 -21.61 6.03
C VAL A 523 -9.92 -20.57 5.01
N LEU A 524 -10.84 -19.75 4.53
CA LEU A 524 -10.53 -18.52 3.80
C LEU A 524 -11.06 -17.33 4.58
N TYR A 525 -10.22 -16.31 4.71
CA TYR A 525 -10.64 -14.96 5.06
C TYR A 525 -10.18 -14.00 3.96
N SER A 526 -11.13 -13.32 3.29
CA SER A 526 -10.85 -12.20 2.38
C SER A 526 -11.54 -10.95 2.91
N GLY A 527 -10.79 -9.87 3.11
CA GLY A 527 -11.28 -8.61 3.65
C GLY A 527 -10.18 -7.75 4.27
N HIS A 528 -10.56 -6.75 5.06
CA HIS A 528 -9.65 -5.88 5.77
C HIS A 528 -9.09 -6.51 7.04
N GLY A 529 -7.86 -6.14 7.35
CA GLY A 529 -7.22 -6.32 8.65
C GLY A 529 -6.55 -5.02 9.08
N ALA A 530 -6.31 -4.87 10.37
CA ALA A 530 -5.60 -3.71 10.90
C ALA A 530 -4.74 -4.06 12.12
N PRO A 531 -3.58 -3.41 12.28
CA PRO A 531 -2.85 -3.43 13.54
C PRO A 531 -3.45 -2.45 14.55
N THR A 532 -3.22 -2.66 15.84
CA THR A 532 -3.40 -1.61 16.85
C THR A 532 -2.46 -0.44 16.60
N LEU A 533 -2.77 0.74 17.14
CA LEU A 533 -1.93 1.94 17.01
C LEU A 533 -0.49 1.75 17.52
N ASP A 534 -0.24 0.84 18.45
CA ASP A 534 1.10 0.50 18.93
C ASP A 534 1.79 -0.61 18.12
N GLY A 535 1.07 -1.18 17.14
CA GLY A 535 1.52 -2.22 16.21
C GLY A 535 1.75 -3.57 16.86
N LYS A 536 1.27 -3.79 18.09
CA LYS A 536 1.50 -5.04 18.83
C LYS A 536 0.49 -6.12 18.49
N ASP A 537 -0.79 -5.74 18.37
CA ASP A 537 -1.88 -6.66 18.09
C ASP A 537 -2.42 -6.44 16.68
N LYS A 538 -2.93 -7.52 16.07
CA LYS A 538 -3.55 -7.50 14.74
C LYS A 538 -4.98 -7.99 14.86
N PHE A 539 -5.87 -7.36 14.11
CA PHE A 539 -7.29 -7.65 14.11
C PHE A 539 -7.76 -7.87 12.68
N LEU A 540 -8.62 -8.87 12.49
CA LEU A 540 -9.53 -8.93 11.35
C LEU A 540 -10.60 -7.87 11.58
N ILE A 541 -11.07 -7.21 10.52
CA ILE A 541 -12.14 -6.21 10.58
C ILE A 541 -13.46 -6.88 10.19
N PRO A 542 -14.41 -7.10 11.11
CA PRO A 542 -15.76 -7.56 10.79
C PRO A 542 -16.61 -6.48 10.13
N TYR A 543 -17.76 -6.88 9.56
CA TYR A 543 -18.71 -5.99 8.87
C TYR A 543 -19.12 -4.76 9.69
N ASP A 544 -19.41 -4.99 10.98
CA ASP A 544 -19.97 -4.03 11.94
C ASP A 544 -18.90 -3.32 12.80
N CYS A 545 -17.61 -3.55 12.52
CA CYS A 545 -16.53 -2.94 13.29
C CYS A 545 -16.51 -1.43 13.09
N ASP A 546 -16.53 -0.66 14.18
CA ASP A 546 -16.15 0.75 14.13
C ASP A 546 -14.61 0.84 14.13
N PRO A 547 -14.01 1.51 13.13
CA PRO A 547 -12.57 1.68 13.03
C PRO A 547 -11.91 2.34 14.25
N ASN A 548 -12.62 3.26 14.92
CA ASN A 548 -12.09 4.00 16.08
C ASN A 548 -12.01 3.13 17.34
N TYR A 549 -12.76 2.03 17.37
CA TYR A 549 -12.87 1.11 18.50
C TYR A 549 -12.43 -0.30 18.10
N LEU A 550 -11.31 -0.40 17.38
CA LEU A 550 -10.77 -1.67 16.84
C LEU A 550 -10.63 -2.78 17.90
N GLN A 551 -10.28 -2.43 19.14
CA GLN A 551 -10.12 -3.42 20.21
C GLN A 551 -11.46 -3.99 20.70
N ASP A 552 -12.55 -3.23 20.55
CA ASP A 552 -13.89 -3.62 20.99
C ASP A 552 -14.67 -4.33 19.87
N GLY A 553 -14.58 -3.80 18.65
CA GLY A 553 -15.30 -4.28 17.47
C GLY A 553 -14.52 -5.30 16.64
N GLY A 554 -13.19 -5.19 16.58
CA GLY A 554 -12.35 -6.07 15.77
C GLY A 554 -12.28 -7.50 16.30
N TYR A 555 -11.91 -8.44 15.44
CA TYR A 555 -11.65 -9.83 15.87
C TYR A 555 -10.14 -10.08 15.95
N PRO A 556 -9.56 -10.36 17.13
CA PRO A 556 -8.11 -10.56 17.27
C PRO A 556 -7.58 -11.70 16.39
N LEU A 557 -6.57 -11.41 15.56
CA LEU A 557 -5.98 -12.37 14.61
C LEU A 557 -5.36 -13.57 15.34
N MET A 558 -4.60 -13.33 16.41
CA MET A 558 -4.03 -14.43 17.21
C MET A 558 -5.12 -15.24 17.92
N GLY A 559 -6.22 -14.60 18.32
CA GLY A 559 -7.39 -15.28 18.86
C GLY A 559 -8.09 -16.14 17.81
N PHE A 560 -8.09 -15.72 16.54
CA PHE A 560 -8.62 -16.50 15.41
C PHE A 560 -7.79 -17.77 15.20
N TYR A 561 -6.48 -17.62 15.04
CA TYR A 561 -5.57 -18.76 14.89
C TYR A 561 -5.61 -19.71 16.08
N LYS A 562 -5.66 -19.19 17.31
CA LYS A 562 -5.79 -20.02 18.51
C LYS A 562 -7.06 -20.89 18.47
N ARG A 563 -8.19 -20.31 18.08
CA ARG A 563 -9.47 -21.06 18.03
C ARG A 563 -9.44 -22.15 16.95
N LEU A 564 -8.71 -21.91 15.86
CA LEU A 564 -8.52 -22.88 14.79
C LEU A 564 -7.55 -24.01 15.21
N SER A 565 -6.47 -23.69 15.92
CA SER A 565 -5.51 -24.71 16.39
C SER A 565 -6.12 -25.64 17.45
N GLU A 566 -7.14 -25.19 18.19
CA GLU A 566 -7.89 -25.97 19.19
C GLU A 566 -8.97 -26.89 18.60
N LEU A 567 -9.13 -26.97 17.27
CA LEU A 567 -10.12 -27.83 16.62
C LEU A 567 -9.82 -29.33 16.76
N ASN A 568 -8.58 -29.71 17.06
CA ASN A 568 -8.09 -31.09 17.05
C ASN A 568 -8.33 -31.80 15.70
N ALA A 569 -8.39 -31.06 14.60
CA ALA A 569 -8.53 -31.60 13.24
C ALA A 569 -7.26 -32.37 12.81
N LYS A 570 -7.36 -33.17 11.74
CA LYS A 570 -6.19 -33.79 11.09
C LYS A 570 -5.28 -32.74 10.46
N SER A 571 -5.88 -31.67 9.92
CA SER A 571 -5.18 -30.50 9.42
C SER A 571 -6.06 -29.27 9.36
N VAL A 572 -5.43 -28.10 9.36
CA VAL A 572 -6.13 -26.83 9.22
C VAL A 572 -5.31 -25.91 8.33
N ILE A 573 -5.78 -25.73 7.09
CA ILE A 573 -5.18 -24.86 6.10
C ILE A 573 -5.94 -23.55 6.07
N VAL A 574 -5.24 -22.44 6.30
CA VAL A 574 -5.81 -21.09 6.37
C VAL A 574 -5.25 -20.24 5.25
N PHE A 575 -6.11 -19.74 4.38
CA PHE A 575 -5.81 -18.74 3.36
C PHE A 575 -6.26 -17.37 3.88
N MET A 576 -5.30 -16.47 4.07
CA MET A 576 -5.51 -15.15 4.66
C MET A 576 -5.25 -14.07 3.61
N ASP A 577 -6.31 -13.59 2.95
CA ASP A 577 -6.30 -12.48 2.00
C ASP A 577 -6.70 -11.17 2.69
N ALA A 578 -5.81 -10.68 3.55
CA ALA A 578 -6.02 -9.44 4.30
C ALA A 578 -4.73 -8.65 4.48
N CYS A 579 -4.81 -7.34 4.28
CA CYS A 579 -3.75 -6.41 4.65
C CYS A 579 -3.74 -6.24 6.17
N PHE A 580 -2.56 -6.18 6.79
CA PHE A 580 -2.42 -5.76 8.20
C PHE A 580 -1.52 -4.53 8.34
N SER A 581 -1.35 -3.76 7.26
CA SER A 581 -0.56 -2.52 7.19
C SER A 581 -1.34 -1.28 7.65
N GLY A 582 -2.66 -1.41 7.88
CA GLY A 582 -3.57 -0.28 8.11
C GLY A 582 -4.04 0.40 6.81
N MET A 583 -3.76 -0.20 5.66
CA MET A 583 -4.17 0.28 4.33
C MET A 583 -5.09 -0.72 3.63
N ASP A 584 -6.04 -0.21 2.85
CA ASP A 584 -6.97 -1.00 2.04
C ASP A 584 -6.26 -1.64 0.83
N LYS A 585 -6.99 -2.43 0.03
CA LYS A 585 -6.45 -3.13 -1.15
C LYS A 585 -6.01 -2.19 -2.29
N ASP A 586 -6.33 -0.90 -2.21
CA ASP A 586 -6.00 0.13 -3.19
C ASP A 586 -5.00 1.18 -2.68
N ASN A 587 -4.37 0.95 -1.52
CA ASN A 587 -3.37 1.82 -0.87
C ASN A 587 -3.92 3.11 -0.25
N ASN A 588 -5.20 3.13 0.13
CA ASN A 588 -5.75 4.18 0.97
C ASN A 588 -5.67 3.76 2.44
N LEU A 589 -5.60 4.73 3.35
CA LEU A 589 -5.76 4.43 4.77
C LEU A 589 -7.16 3.85 5.00
N ILE A 590 -7.25 2.75 5.75
CA ILE A 590 -8.55 2.19 6.15
C ILE A 590 -9.25 3.15 7.14
N PHE A 591 -8.48 4.05 7.79
CA PHE A 591 -8.93 4.96 8.84
C PHE A 591 -8.30 6.37 8.66
N GLU A 592 -9.08 7.45 8.86
CA GLU A 592 -8.61 8.85 8.69
C GLU A 592 -7.41 9.22 9.59
N ASP A 593 -7.30 8.61 10.77
CA ASP A 593 -6.24 8.87 11.77
C ASP A 593 -5.14 7.79 11.83
N ALA A 594 -5.17 6.80 10.94
CA ALA A 594 -4.22 5.70 10.98
C ALA A 594 -2.85 6.07 10.43
N LYS A 595 -1.82 5.85 11.23
CA LYS A 595 -0.44 5.78 10.74
C LYS A 595 -0.25 4.43 10.06
N PRO A 596 0.27 4.35 8.83
CA PRO A 596 0.68 3.07 8.25
C PRO A 596 1.69 2.40 9.18
N LEU A 597 1.32 1.24 9.73
CA LEU A 597 2.15 0.50 10.68
C LEU A 597 2.65 -0.76 9.99
N PHE A 598 3.86 -0.65 9.46
CA PHE A 598 4.58 -1.73 8.82
C PHE A 598 5.40 -2.50 9.86
N ARG A 599 4.72 -3.23 10.76
CA ARG A 599 5.39 -4.16 11.68
C ARG A 599 4.98 -5.60 11.39
N THR A 600 5.98 -6.41 11.06
CA THR A 600 5.91 -7.87 11.15
C THR A 600 5.84 -8.25 12.63
N VAL A 601 4.67 -8.69 13.08
CA VAL A 601 4.55 -9.44 14.33
C VAL A 601 4.59 -10.91 13.94
N GLU A 602 5.70 -11.57 14.25
CA GLU A 602 5.83 -13.02 14.18
C GLU A 602 4.92 -13.64 15.25
N GLY A 603 4.08 -14.60 14.87
CA GLY A 603 3.16 -15.26 15.80
C GLY A 603 2.42 -16.45 15.20
N ALA A 604 2.24 -16.51 13.88
CA ALA A 604 1.66 -17.66 13.19
C ALA A 604 2.47 -18.96 13.41
N ALA A 605 3.80 -18.86 13.50
CA ALA A 605 4.70 -19.99 13.73
C ALA A 605 4.52 -20.68 15.10
N ALA A 606 3.74 -20.10 16.02
CA ALA A 606 3.49 -20.67 17.34
C ALA A 606 2.52 -21.88 17.32
N TYR A 607 1.75 -22.07 16.24
CA TYR A 607 0.76 -23.15 16.14
C TYR A 607 1.20 -24.21 15.14
N GLN A 608 1.88 -25.26 15.63
CA GLN A 608 2.49 -26.31 14.80
C GLN A 608 1.52 -27.12 13.92
N ASN A 609 0.21 -27.05 14.18
CA ASN A 609 -0.84 -27.77 13.46
C ASN A 609 -1.64 -26.89 12.47
N LEU A 610 -1.21 -25.65 12.25
CA LEU A 610 -1.80 -24.75 11.26
C LEU A 610 -0.86 -24.57 10.07
N GLU A 611 -1.41 -24.75 8.86
CA GLU A 611 -0.77 -24.31 7.63
C GLU A 611 -1.41 -22.97 7.20
N ILE A 612 -0.69 -21.86 7.35
CA ILE A 612 -1.21 -20.51 7.10
C ILE A 612 -0.55 -19.94 5.86
N PHE A 613 -1.36 -19.67 4.85
CA PHE A 613 -0.95 -19.02 3.62
C PHE A 613 -1.47 -17.59 3.59
N SER A 614 -0.57 -16.63 3.78
CA SER A 614 -0.92 -15.20 3.84
C SER A 614 -0.66 -14.54 2.49
N SER A 615 -1.55 -13.63 2.10
CA SER A 615 -1.47 -12.91 0.82
C SER A 615 -0.30 -11.94 0.71
N SER A 616 0.30 -11.58 1.84
CA SER A 616 1.45 -10.69 1.90
C SER A 616 2.27 -10.93 3.17
N THR A 617 3.53 -10.49 3.19
CA THR A 617 4.26 -10.34 4.44
C THR A 617 3.56 -9.29 5.31
N GLY A 618 3.68 -9.38 6.63
CA GLY A 618 2.87 -8.57 7.56
C GLY A 618 2.96 -7.04 7.45
N ALA A 619 3.77 -6.50 6.53
CA ALA A 619 3.92 -5.09 6.18
C ALA A 619 3.48 -4.76 4.72
N GLN A 620 3.18 -5.72 3.87
CA GLN A 620 2.83 -5.49 2.46
C GLN A 620 1.31 -5.43 2.26
N ILE A 621 0.87 -4.75 1.20
CA ILE A 621 -0.54 -4.58 0.84
C ILE A 621 -1.01 -5.79 0.04
N SER A 622 -2.12 -6.39 0.45
CA SER A 622 -2.89 -7.32 -0.39
C SER A 622 -3.70 -6.54 -1.42
N SER A 623 -3.32 -6.59 -2.69
CA SER A 623 -3.90 -5.75 -3.74
C SER A 623 -5.15 -6.36 -4.39
N SER A 624 -6.07 -5.50 -4.86
CA SER A 624 -7.14 -5.89 -5.78
C SER A 624 -6.56 -6.15 -7.18
N PHE A 625 -7.16 -7.09 -7.94
CA PHE A 625 -6.84 -7.31 -9.36
C PHE A 625 -8.07 -6.97 -10.21
N LYS A 626 -8.23 -5.69 -10.52
CA LYS A 626 -9.47 -5.12 -11.09
C LYS A 626 -9.86 -5.77 -12.43
N GLU A 627 -8.87 -6.09 -13.26
CA GLU A 627 -9.06 -6.74 -14.55
C GLU A 627 -9.68 -8.13 -14.42
N GLN A 628 -9.41 -8.82 -13.31
CA GLN A 628 -9.96 -10.15 -13.03
C GLN A 628 -11.10 -10.11 -12.00
N ARG A 629 -11.39 -8.93 -11.45
CA ARG A 629 -12.44 -8.71 -10.45
C ARG A 629 -12.32 -9.63 -9.23
N HIS A 630 -11.09 -9.89 -8.79
CA HIS A 630 -10.75 -10.70 -7.61
C HIS A 630 -9.69 -10.00 -6.77
N GLY A 631 -9.48 -10.45 -5.53
CA GLY A 631 -8.22 -10.20 -4.82
C GLY A 631 -7.06 -10.84 -5.57
N MET A 632 -5.92 -10.14 -5.72
CA MET A 632 -4.80 -10.64 -6.53
C MET A 632 -4.27 -11.99 -6.00
N PHE A 633 -4.17 -12.13 -4.68
CA PHE A 633 -3.78 -13.39 -4.06
C PHE A 633 -4.81 -14.49 -4.32
N THR A 634 -6.09 -14.22 -4.05
CA THR A 634 -7.15 -15.22 -4.24
C THR A 634 -7.26 -15.65 -5.71
N TYR A 635 -7.14 -14.72 -6.66
CA TYR A 635 -7.13 -15.04 -8.09
C TYR A 635 -6.04 -16.06 -8.46
N TYR A 636 -4.79 -15.80 -8.08
CA TYR A 636 -3.70 -16.74 -8.37
C TYR A 636 -3.78 -18.01 -7.53
N LEU A 637 -4.33 -17.96 -6.32
CA LEU A 637 -4.63 -19.18 -5.55
C LEU A 637 -5.60 -20.08 -6.32
N LEU A 638 -6.72 -19.54 -6.79
CA LEU A 638 -7.72 -20.29 -7.56
C LEU A 638 -7.12 -20.80 -8.87
N LYS A 639 -6.33 -19.99 -9.57
CA LYS A 639 -5.66 -20.36 -10.82
C LYS A 639 -4.65 -21.49 -10.60
N GLY A 640 -3.86 -21.43 -9.53
CA GLY A 640 -3.01 -22.51 -9.09
C GLY A 640 -3.81 -23.78 -8.82
N MET A 641 -4.93 -23.67 -8.09
CA MET A 641 -5.86 -24.78 -7.82
C MET A 641 -6.55 -25.35 -9.07
N ARG A 642 -6.43 -24.73 -10.25
CA ARG A 642 -6.90 -25.34 -11.52
C ARG A 642 -5.87 -26.23 -12.19
N GLY A 643 -4.60 -26.13 -11.80
CA GLY A 643 -3.51 -26.97 -12.32
C GLY A 643 -2.24 -26.19 -12.59
N GLU A 644 -2.28 -24.85 -12.61
CA GLU A 644 -1.08 -24.07 -12.97
C GLU A 644 0.04 -24.13 -11.93
N ALA A 645 -0.29 -24.51 -10.70
CA ALA A 645 0.70 -24.75 -9.66
C ALA A 645 1.22 -26.20 -9.64
N ASP A 646 0.76 -27.10 -10.52
CA ASP A 646 1.31 -28.46 -10.65
C ASP A 646 2.60 -28.41 -11.47
N SER A 647 3.72 -28.21 -10.76
CA SER A 647 5.00 -27.86 -11.38
C SER A 647 5.71 -29.07 -11.96
N ASP A 648 5.55 -30.23 -11.32
CA ASP A 648 6.13 -31.50 -11.74
C ASP A 648 5.18 -32.36 -12.59
N LYS A 649 3.91 -31.93 -12.73
CA LYS A 649 2.86 -32.55 -13.55
C LYS A 649 2.50 -33.94 -13.07
N ASP A 650 2.58 -34.19 -11.77
CA ASP A 650 2.21 -35.46 -11.16
C ASP A 650 0.69 -35.59 -10.89
N GLY A 651 -0.08 -34.53 -11.16
CA GLY A 651 -1.53 -34.47 -10.93
C GLY A 651 -1.91 -34.18 -9.48
N THR A 652 -0.95 -33.82 -8.62
CA THR A 652 -1.14 -33.38 -7.24
C THR A 652 -0.51 -32.00 -7.11
N ILE A 653 -1.17 -31.11 -6.36
CA ILE A 653 -0.55 -29.84 -5.97
C ILE A 653 -0.29 -29.87 -4.49
N THR A 654 0.98 -29.76 -4.12
CA THR A 654 1.39 -29.58 -2.72
C THR A 654 1.28 -28.12 -2.28
N LEU A 655 1.28 -27.88 -0.97
CA LEU A 655 1.37 -26.51 -0.44
C LEU A 655 2.69 -25.83 -0.82
N ALA A 656 3.77 -26.59 -1.01
CA ALA A 656 5.07 -26.10 -1.47
C ALA A 656 4.98 -25.52 -2.89
N GLU A 657 4.37 -26.27 -3.81
CA GLU A 657 4.21 -25.82 -5.19
C GLU A 657 3.23 -24.67 -5.31
N MET A 658 2.14 -24.73 -4.53
CA MET A 658 1.20 -23.62 -4.43
C MET A 658 1.89 -22.35 -3.90
N GLU A 659 2.75 -22.47 -2.88
CA GLU A 659 3.55 -21.35 -2.38
C GLU A 659 4.45 -20.77 -3.48
N ALA A 660 5.20 -21.62 -4.19
CA ALA A 660 6.10 -21.19 -5.24
C ALA A 660 5.35 -20.46 -6.38
N TYR A 661 4.28 -21.06 -6.89
CA TYR A 661 3.47 -20.50 -7.98
C TYR A 661 2.83 -19.15 -7.58
N VAL A 662 2.09 -19.12 -6.46
CA VAL A 662 1.36 -17.91 -6.06
C VAL A 662 2.35 -16.79 -5.71
N LYS A 663 3.49 -17.11 -5.07
CA LYS A 663 4.54 -16.14 -4.79
C LYS A 663 5.09 -15.52 -6.08
N GLU A 664 5.43 -16.34 -7.07
CA GLU A 664 5.94 -15.86 -8.35
C GLU A 664 4.92 -14.97 -9.08
N GLN A 665 3.69 -15.44 -9.23
CA GLN A 665 2.66 -14.75 -10.00
C GLN A 665 2.21 -13.45 -9.33
N VAL A 666 1.95 -13.48 -8.02
CA VAL A 666 1.53 -12.30 -7.25
C VAL A 666 2.66 -11.27 -7.22
N SER A 667 3.90 -11.65 -6.92
CA SER A 667 5.01 -10.69 -6.89
C SER A 667 5.28 -10.09 -8.27
N THR A 668 5.17 -10.86 -9.34
CA THR A 668 5.32 -10.37 -10.72
C THR A 668 4.22 -9.37 -11.07
N GLN A 669 2.97 -9.70 -10.76
CA GLN A 669 1.84 -8.81 -11.04
C GLN A 669 1.86 -7.55 -10.17
N ALA A 670 2.22 -7.67 -8.89
CA ALA A 670 2.40 -6.53 -8.00
C ALA A 670 3.46 -5.55 -8.52
N ARG A 671 4.62 -6.06 -9.00
CA ARG A 671 5.66 -5.22 -9.61
C ARG A 671 5.16 -4.47 -10.85
N ARG A 672 4.34 -5.10 -11.69
CA ARG A 672 3.70 -4.42 -12.85
C ARG A 672 2.77 -3.29 -12.44
N MET A 673 2.23 -3.37 -11.23
CA MET A 673 1.39 -2.33 -10.61
C MET A 673 2.20 -1.34 -9.74
N ASN A 674 3.54 -1.39 -9.79
CA ASN A 674 4.45 -0.61 -8.95
C ASN A 674 4.20 -0.80 -7.43
N ARG A 675 3.90 -2.04 -7.03
CA ARG A 675 3.63 -2.44 -5.64
C ARG A 675 4.51 -3.63 -5.23
N GLU A 676 4.62 -3.84 -3.92
CA GLU A 676 5.22 -5.05 -3.35
C GLU A 676 4.15 -5.89 -2.65
N GLN A 677 4.06 -7.15 -3.07
CA GLN A 677 3.23 -8.16 -2.43
C GLN A 677 3.92 -9.51 -2.58
N GLU A 678 4.26 -10.11 -1.45
CA GLU A 678 4.95 -11.40 -1.39
C GLU A 678 4.17 -12.34 -0.48
N PRO A 679 3.36 -13.24 -1.06
CA PRO A 679 2.70 -14.31 -0.34
C PRO A 679 3.68 -15.22 0.40
N MET A 680 3.27 -15.74 1.55
CA MET A 680 4.12 -16.58 2.40
C MET A 680 3.31 -17.70 3.06
N LEU A 681 3.86 -18.92 3.03
CA LEU A 681 3.34 -20.08 3.74
C LEU A 681 4.11 -20.29 5.06
N THR A 682 3.38 -20.51 6.14
CA THR A 682 3.92 -21.01 7.42
C THR A 682 3.27 -22.36 7.73
N GLY A 683 4.07 -23.39 8.02
CA GLY A 683 3.57 -24.73 8.35
C GLY A 683 4.22 -25.84 7.50
N GLN A 684 3.54 -26.98 7.36
CA GLN A 684 4.00 -28.12 6.58
C GLN A 684 3.83 -27.87 5.08
N LYS A 685 4.91 -28.02 4.30
CA LYS A 685 4.91 -27.71 2.86
C LYS A 685 4.50 -28.87 1.94
N GLU A 686 4.80 -30.10 2.35
CA GLU A 686 4.58 -31.30 1.52
C GLU A 686 3.13 -31.82 1.52
N ARG A 687 2.21 -31.11 2.17
CA ARG A 687 0.80 -31.52 2.23
C ARG A 687 0.15 -31.30 0.87
N ALA A 688 -0.50 -32.33 0.34
CA ALA A 688 -1.33 -32.21 -0.85
C ALA A 688 -2.55 -31.32 -0.59
N LEU A 689 -2.72 -30.29 -1.41
CA LEU A 689 -3.86 -29.37 -1.44
C LEU A 689 -4.91 -29.83 -2.46
N VAL A 690 -4.49 -30.18 -3.68
CA VAL A 690 -5.37 -30.63 -4.77
C VAL A 690 -4.86 -31.96 -5.34
N ARG A 691 -5.77 -32.82 -5.80
CA ARG A 691 -5.46 -34.05 -6.55
C ARG A 691 -6.39 -34.15 -7.77
N TYR A 692 -5.86 -33.96 -8.97
CA TYR A 692 -6.59 -34.00 -10.23
C TYR A 692 -6.80 -35.42 -10.74
N GLU A 693 -7.85 -35.61 -11.57
CA GLU A 693 -8.15 -36.84 -12.31
C GLU A 693 -7.09 -37.24 -13.34
#